data_AF-A0A673NEE7-F1
#
_entry.id   AF-A0A673NEE7-F1
#
_cell.length_a   1.000
_cell.length_b   1.000
_cell.length_c   1.000
_cell.angle_alpha   90.00
_cell.angle_beta   90.00
_cell.angle_gamma   90.00
#
_symmetry.space_group_name_H-M   'P 1'
#
loop_
_entity.id
_entity.type
_entity.pdbx_description
1 polymer ?
#
loop_
_entity_poly.entity_id
_entity_poly.type
_entity_poly.pdbx_seq_one_letter_code
_entity_poly.pdbx_strand_id
1 'polypeptide(L)'
;MHTHFIYFCASKLSLQQLPVITSNTIVRCRSCRTYINPFVSFLDQRRWKCNLCYRVNDVPDEFMYNPVTRSYGEPHKRPEVQNSTVEFIASSDYMLRPPQPAVYLFVLDVSHNAVESGYLNVFCQSLLDNLEKLPGDTRTRIGFVTFDSTVHFYNLQEGLSQPQMLVVSDIDDVFIPTHDNLLVNLKESKELVKDLLNALPGMFTHTRETQSALGPALQVAYKLMCPTGGRVSVFQTQLPTLGAGLLQSREDPNLRSSTKNVQHLGPATDFYKKLALDCSGQQIGVDLFLLSSQYSDLASLACVSKYSAGSVFYYPSFHHVHNTVQSQKFQKDLQRYLTRKIGFEAVMRIRCTKGLSIHTFHGNFFVRSTDLLSLANVNPDSGFAVQMSIEESLADTSLACFQAALLYTSSKGKRRIRVHTLCLPVVSQLSGVFAGADIQAITCLLANMAIDRSICSSLSDARDALVNAVVDCLMAYRANGSNIQPSGLITPAALRLFPLYVLALLKQVGALYAYTQIQAALHLNDSVIPQPPLLQLTAEKLTREGAFLMDCGSVMFLWVGKCCNETFIRDVLGYPNYASLPSNMTEIPELQTMYSERTRAFISWLLESRTFHPAFHVVKDDTSAKTSFFQHLVEDRTESAFSYYEFLLHIQQQMSK
;
A
#
# COMPACT_ATOMS: atom_id res chain seq x y z
N MET A 1 2.66 11.00 -28.76
CA MET A 1 2.67 10.23 -27.51
C MET A 1 3.93 10.61 -26.73
N HIS A 2 3.84 11.56 -25.81
CA HIS A 2 4.98 12.00 -24.99
C HIS A 2 4.64 11.76 -23.52
N THR A 3 4.62 10.50 -23.13
CA THR A 3 4.41 10.12 -21.73
C THR A 3 5.62 9.34 -21.26
N HIS A 4 6.24 9.78 -20.17
CA HIS A 4 7.36 9.09 -19.54
C HIS A 4 7.01 8.71 -18.10
N PHE A 5 7.57 7.59 -17.64
CA PHE A 5 7.08 6.86 -16.48
C PHE A 5 8.02 7.05 -15.29
N ILE A 6 7.50 7.46 -14.13
CA ILE A 6 8.28 7.50 -12.89
C ILE A 6 7.46 6.95 -11.74
N TYR A 7 7.99 5.88 -11.16
CA TYR A 7 7.42 5.24 -9.97
C TYR A 7 8.15 5.72 -8.72
N PHE A 8 7.42 6.22 -7.73
CA PHE A 8 7.96 6.60 -6.42
C PHE A 8 7.31 5.72 -5.33
N CYS A 9 8.02 4.69 -4.87
CA CYS A 9 7.58 3.92 -3.71
C CYS A 9 7.89 4.70 -2.41
N ALA A 10 6.92 4.84 -1.49
CA ALA A 10 7.18 5.42 -0.15
C ALA A 10 7.84 4.42 0.82
N SER A 11 8.18 3.20 0.34
CA SER A 11 8.97 2.17 1.04
C SER A 11 10.32 2.65 1.56
N LYS A 12 10.77 3.85 1.16
CA LYS A 12 11.99 4.46 1.69
C LYS A 12 11.89 4.87 3.17
N LEU A 13 10.71 4.90 3.80
CA LEU A 13 10.57 5.23 5.24
C LEU A 13 11.23 4.22 6.21
N SER A 14 11.51 3.00 5.77
CA SER A 14 12.17 1.93 6.55
C SER A 14 13.64 1.68 6.17
N LEU A 15 14.34 2.64 5.57
CA LEU A 15 15.77 2.50 5.25
C LEU A 15 16.63 2.30 6.52
N GLN A 16 17.48 1.27 6.51
CA GLN A 16 18.40 0.94 7.61
C GLN A 16 19.52 1.97 7.79
N GLN A 17 19.91 2.69 6.73
CA GLN A 17 20.90 3.77 6.78
C GLN A 17 20.39 4.97 5.97
N LEU A 18 19.87 5.99 6.66
CA LEU A 18 19.43 7.25 6.07
C LEU A 18 20.15 8.41 6.76
N PRO A 19 20.94 9.22 6.04
CA PRO A 19 21.59 10.39 6.62
C PRO A 19 20.54 11.40 7.12
N VAL A 20 20.53 11.64 8.44
CA VAL A 20 19.72 12.67 9.08
C VAL A 20 20.58 13.90 9.30
N ILE A 21 20.19 15.01 8.69
CA ILE A 21 20.98 16.23 8.59
C ILE A 21 20.33 17.29 9.47
N THR A 22 21.14 17.87 10.35
CA THR A 22 20.75 19.00 11.20
C THR A 22 21.58 20.21 10.76
N SER A 23 20.91 21.22 10.21
CA SER A 23 21.53 22.45 9.72
C SER A 23 20.54 23.59 9.93
N ASN A 24 21.04 24.77 10.30
CA ASN A 24 20.21 25.97 10.44
C ASN A 24 19.64 26.38 9.08
N THR A 25 20.47 26.30 8.04
CA THR A 25 20.09 26.62 6.67
C THR A 25 19.94 25.36 5.84
N ILE A 26 18.74 25.14 5.28
CA ILE A 26 18.48 24.10 4.27
C ILE A 26 18.61 24.73 2.88
N VAL A 27 19.69 24.39 2.18
CA VAL A 27 20.03 25.01 0.89
C VAL A 27 19.08 24.55 -0.21
N ARG A 28 18.44 25.53 -0.86
CA ARG A 28 17.51 25.34 -1.98
C ARG A 28 17.78 26.34 -3.08
N CYS A 29 17.46 25.97 -4.32
CA CYS A 29 17.51 26.88 -5.46
C CYS A 29 16.56 28.06 -5.24
N ARG A 30 17.03 29.29 -5.49
CA ARG A 30 16.24 30.53 -5.32
C ARG A 30 15.07 30.65 -6.28
N SER A 31 15.11 29.94 -7.42
CA SER A 31 14.05 29.94 -8.43
C SER A 31 13.00 28.86 -8.18
N CYS A 32 13.36 27.60 -8.37
CA CYS A 32 12.42 26.48 -8.35
C CYS A 32 12.28 25.80 -6.98
N ARG A 33 13.03 26.27 -5.96
CA ARG A 33 13.04 25.74 -4.59
C ARG A 33 13.45 24.26 -4.48
N THR A 34 14.11 23.70 -5.50
CA THR A 34 14.77 22.39 -5.46
C THR A 34 15.83 22.36 -4.36
N TYR A 35 15.84 21.30 -3.55
CA TYR A 35 16.87 21.06 -2.54
C TYR A 35 18.20 20.71 -3.22
N ILE A 36 19.30 21.22 -2.67
CA ILE A 36 20.64 20.82 -3.14
C ILE A 36 20.79 19.30 -3.03
N ASN A 37 21.42 18.69 -4.01
CA ASN A 37 21.44 17.24 -4.22
C ASN A 37 22.70 16.82 -4.99
N PRO A 38 23.00 15.51 -5.12
CA PRO A 38 24.25 15.04 -5.73
C PRO A 38 24.49 15.45 -7.18
N PHE A 39 23.44 15.80 -7.92
CA PHE A 39 23.52 16.04 -9.36
C PHE A 39 23.69 17.52 -9.70
N VAL A 40 23.86 18.41 -8.71
CA VAL A 40 24.18 19.82 -8.94
C VAL A 40 25.61 19.98 -9.43
N SER A 41 25.88 21.06 -10.16
CA SER A 41 27.25 21.39 -10.59
C SER A 41 27.78 22.58 -9.80
N PHE A 42 28.87 22.40 -9.06
CA PHE A 42 29.60 23.52 -8.47
C PHE A 42 30.42 24.21 -9.57
N LEU A 43 30.21 25.51 -9.76
CA LEU A 43 30.99 26.30 -10.71
C LEU A 43 32.31 26.76 -10.08
N ASP A 44 32.27 26.99 -8.77
CA ASP A 44 33.40 27.28 -7.89
C ASP A 44 32.97 26.92 -6.45
N GLN A 45 33.79 27.24 -5.46
CA GLN A 45 33.49 26.95 -4.05
C GLN A 45 32.30 27.75 -3.49
N ARG A 46 31.90 28.85 -4.15
CA ARG A 46 30.86 29.77 -3.69
C ARG A 46 29.58 29.74 -4.52
N ARG A 47 29.55 29.02 -5.64
CA ARG A 47 28.40 28.99 -6.56
C ARG A 47 28.08 27.59 -7.05
N TRP A 48 26.80 27.27 -7.10
CA TRP A 48 26.27 26.02 -7.63
C TRP A 48 25.15 26.28 -8.64
N LYS A 49 25.12 25.47 -9.70
CA LYS A 49 24.10 25.48 -10.73
C LYS A 49 23.06 24.41 -10.42
N CYS A 50 21.79 24.82 -10.37
CA CYS A 50 20.68 23.88 -10.14
C CYS A 50 20.51 22.94 -11.35
N ASN A 51 20.41 21.63 -11.08
CA ASN A 51 20.21 20.59 -12.08
C ASN A 51 18.79 20.50 -12.66
N LEU A 52 17.82 21.21 -12.06
CA LEU A 52 16.43 21.20 -12.53
C LEU A 52 16.11 22.44 -13.38
N CYS A 53 16.46 23.64 -12.92
CA CYS A 53 16.12 24.90 -13.61
C CYS A 53 17.33 25.67 -14.15
N TYR A 54 18.54 25.12 -14.03
CA TYR A 54 19.81 25.68 -14.53
C TYR A 54 20.25 27.03 -13.97
N ARG A 55 19.49 27.60 -13.03
CA ARG A 55 19.85 28.87 -12.39
C ARG A 55 21.05 28.69 -11.47
N VAL A 56 21.97 29.64 -11.53
CA VAL A 56 23.13 29.73 -10.61
C VAL A 56 22.66 30.32 -9.28
N ASN A 57 23.14 29.73 -8.20
CA ASN A 57 22.86 30.09 -6.81
C ASN A 57 24.19 30.22 -6.06
N ASP A 58 24.19 31.04 -5.01
CA ASP A 58 25.32 31.14 -4.09
C ASP A 58 25.28 29.98 -3.08
N VAL A 59 26.46 29.56 -2.65
CA VAL A 59 26.67 28.59 -1.57
C VAL A 59 26.74 29.37 -0.27
N PRO A 60 25.82 29.18 0.69
CA PRO A 60 25.89 29.86 1.98
C PRO A 60 27.16 29.48 2.75
N ASP A 61 27.72 30.42 3.53
CA ASP A 61 28.95 30.18 4.30
C ASP A 61 28.82 28.99 5.27
N GLU A 62 27.66 28.83 5.92
CA GLU A 62 27.38 27.66 6.78
C GLU A 62 27.47 26.32 6.03
N PHE A 63 27.22 26.31 4.72
CA PHE A 63 27.29 25.11 3.90
C PHE A 63 28.76 24.68 3.65
N MET A 64 29.73 25.56 3.87
CA MET A 64 31.15 25.21 3.73
C MET A 64 31.66 24.32 4.88
N TYR A 65 30.92 24.25 5.99
CA TYR A 65 31.23 23.37 7.13
C TYR A 65 30.49 22.03 7.03
N ASN A 66 31.21 20.92 6.99
CA ASN A 66 30.62 19.59 6.98
C ASN A 66 30.30 19.13 8.42
N PRO A 67 29.02 18.92 8.79
CA PRO A 67 28.65 18.57 10.16
C PRO A 67 29.03 17.14 10.55
N VAL A 68 29.27 16.25 9.59
CA VAL A 68 29.61 14.83 9.83
C VAL A 68 31.11 14.67 10.08
N THR A 69 31.94 15.23 9.19
CA THR A 69 33.40 15.14 9.30
C THR A 69 34.02 16.24 10.15
N ARG A 70 33.24 17.28 10.50
CA ARG A 70 33.69 18.48 11.21
C ARG A 70 34.83 19.23 10.50
N SER A 71 34.82 19.21 9.16
CA SER A 71 35.82 19.89 8.32
C SER A 71 35.21 21.06 7.54
N TYR A 72 36.04 22.06 7.22
CA TYR A 72 35.63 23.26 6.47
C TYR A 72 36.20 23.24 5.04
N GLY A 73 35.47 23.84 4.09
CA GLY A 73 35.99 24.17 2.76
C GLY A 73 35.61 23.20 1.63
N GLU A 74 34.82 22.16 1.91
CA GLU A 74 34.50 21.10 0.93
C GLU A 74 32.99 20.87 0.79
N PRO A 75 32.25 21.79 0.14
CA PRO A 75 30.78 21.71 0.03
C PRO A 75 30.30 20.46 -0.74
N HIS A 76 31.14 19.93 -1.63
CA HIS A 76 30.85 18.72 -2.40
C HIS A 76 30.84 17.45 -1.54
N LYS A 77 31.54 17.40 -0.39
CA LYS A 77 31.58 16.22 0.50
C LYS A 77 30.42 16.16 1.48
N ARG A 78 29.50 17.12 1.43
CA ARG A 78 28.36 17.16 2.34
C ARG A 78 27.39 16.01 2.10
N PRO A 79 26.73 15.50 3.14
CA PRO A 79 25.78 14.39 3.01
C PRO A 79 24.67 14.65 1.98
N GLU A 80 24.17 15.89 1.88
CA GLU A 80 23.16 16.33 0.90
C GLU A 80 23.62 16.17 -0.55
N VAL A 81 24.93 16.26 -0.80
CA VAL A 81 25.56 16.17 -2.14
C VAL A 81 26.12 14.77 -2.39
N GLN A 82 26.36 13.99 -1.34
CA GLN A 82 26.86 12.61 -1.47
C GLN A 82 25.73 11.57 -1.55
N ASN A 83 24.51 11.91 -1.13
CA ASN A 83 23.41 10.96 -1.02
C ASN A 83 22.17 11.45 -1.76
N SER A 84 21.63 10.59 -2.62
CA SER A 84 20.39 10.86 -3.36
C SER A 84 19.14 10.78 -2.48
N THR A 85 19.23 10.21 -1.27
CA THR A 85 18.14 10.19 -0.30
C THR A 85 18.66 10.67 1.05
N VAL A 86 18.08 11.74 1.57
CA VAL A 86 18.46 12.36 2.86
C VAL A 86 17.22 12.79 3.63
N GLU A 87 17.38 13.01 4.93
CA GLU A 87 16.33 13.58 5.77
C GLU A 87 16.86 14.77 6.56
N PHE A 88 16.17 15.90 6.50
CA PHE A 88 16.48 17.10 7.26
C PHE A 88 15.59 17.20 8.49
N ILE A 89 16.13 17.73 9.58
CA ILE A 89 15.34 18.30 10.66
C ILE A 89 14.92 19.71 10.22
N ALA A 90 13.62 19.98 10.15
CA ALA A 90 13.11 21.24 9.63
C ALA A 90 13.09 22.35 10.71
N SER A 91 13.41 23.59 10.32
CA SER A 91 13.28 24.78 11.17
C SER A 91 11.83 25.20 11.36
N SER A 92 11.59 26.21 12.21
CA SER A 92 10.27 26.82 12.42
C SER A 92 9.65 27.38 11.14
N ASP A 93 10.43 27.73 10.13
CA ASP A 93 9.94 28.24 8.83
C ASP A 93 9.10 27.21 8.06
N TYR A 94 9.18 25.93 8.45
CA TYR A 94 8.43 24.82 7.86
C TYR A 94 7.23 24.38 8.73
N MET A 95 6.85 25.21 9.70
CA MET A 95 5.78 24.97 10.66
C MET A 95 4.77 26.12 10.60
N LEU A 96 3.49 25.81 10.32
CA LEU A 96 2.39 26.79 10.45
C LEU A 96 1.87 26.88 11.88
N ARG A 97 1.98 25.76 12.60
CA ARG A 97 1.63 25.59 14.01
C ARG A 97 2.65 24.65 14.65
N PRO A 98 2.76 24.61 16.00
CA PRO A 98 3.59 23.64 16.68
C PRO A 98 3.28 22.20 16.22
N PRO A 99 4.29 21.32 16.08
CA PRO A 99 4.07 19.94 15.65
C PRO A 99 3.06 19.22 16.54
N GLN A 100 1.98 18.73 15.92
CA GLN A 100 0.93 18.00 16.64
C GLN A 100 1.49 16.74 17.34
N PRO A 101 0.90 16.32 18.46
CA PRO A 101 1.15 15.00 19.02
C PRO A 101 0.61 13.89 18.10
N ALA A 102 1.03 12.65 18.33
CA ALA A 102 0.36 11.51 17.71
C ALA A 102 -1.03 11.32 18.34
N VAL A 103 -2.08 11.37 17.53
CA VAL A 103 -3.47 11.16 17.98
C VAL A 103 -4.08 9.99 17.22
N TYR A 104 -4.61 9.03 17.97
CA TYR A 104 -5.24 7.81 17.46
C TYR A 104 -6.69 7.73 17.91
N LEU A 105 -7.62 7.64 16.98
CA LEU A 105 -9.04 7.43 17.26
C LEU A 105 -9.51 6.13 16.62
N PHE A 106 -10.05 5.22 17.43
CA PHE A 106 -10.62 3.96 16.96
C PHE A 106 -12.14 4.06 16.92
N VAL A 107 -12.73 3.81 15.75
CA VAL A 107 -14.18 3.87 15.49
C VAL A 107 -14.64 2.47 15.15
N LEU A 108 -15.42 1.85 16.04
CA LEU A 108 -15.67 0.41 16.07
C LEU A 108 -17.15 0.09 15.89
N ASP A 109 -17.49 -0.67 14.85
CA ASP A 109 -18.83 -1.23 14.66
C ASP A 109 -19.11 -2.27 15.76
N VAL A 110 -20.20 -2.09 16.50
CA VAL A 110 -20.65 -3.01 17.57
C VAL A 110 -22.06 -3.54 17.30
N SER A 111 -22.51 -3.50 16.04
CA SER A 111 -23.72 -4.18 15.60
C SER A 111 -23.64 -5.69 15.83
N HIS A 112 -24.79 -6.37 15.76
CA HIS A 112 -24.90 -7.82 15.90
C HIS A 112 -23.90 -8.57 15.01
N ASN A 113 -23.79 -8.19 13.74
CA ASN A 113 -22.86 -8.80 12.78
C ASN A 113 -21.39 -8.61 13.21
N ALA A 114 -21.08 -7.44 13.78
CA ALA A 114 -19.77 -7.13 14.33
C ALA A 114 -19.43 -8.05 15.53
N VAL A 115 -20.35 -8.19 16.48
CA VAL A 115 -20.18 -9.04 17.67
C VAL A 115 -20.06 -10.52 17.27
N GLU A 116 -20.94 -10.99 16.38
CA GLU A 116 -20.96 -12.38 15.89
C GLU A 116 -19.63 -12.77 15.22
N SER A 117 -19.06 -11.88 14.39
CA SER A 117 -17.77 -12.14 13.74
C SER A 117 -16.61 -12.38 14.73
N GLY A 118 -16.74 -11.82 15.95
CA GLY A 118 -15.73 -11.85 17.01
C GLY A 118 -14.51 -10.98 16.76
N TYR A 119 -14.52 -10.10 15.75
CA TYR A 119 -13.37 -9.25 15.43
C TYR A 119 -12.98 -8.33 16.60
N LEU A 120 -13.96 -7.88 17.39
CA LEU A 120 -13.75 -6.96 18.50
C LEU A 120 -12.82 -7.56 19.57
N ASN A 121 -12.93 -8.87 19.82
CA ASN A 121 -12.01 -9.60 20.72
C ASN A 121 -10.58 -9.56 20.19
N VAL A 122 -10.40 -9.90 18.92
CA VAL A 122 -9.09 -9.93 18.26
C VAL A 122 -8.48 -8.52 18.21
N PHE A 123 -9.29 -7.50 17.94
CA PHE A 123 -8.89 -6.10 17.95
C PHE A 123 -8.43 -5.66 19.34
N CYS A 124 -9.24 -5.86 20.37
CA CYS A 124 -8.92 -5.43 21.73
C CYS A 124 -7.66 -6.11 22.24
N GLN A 125 -7.52 -7.43 22.04
CA GLN A 125 -6.32 -8.16 22.42
C GLN A 125 -5.08 -7.65 21.67
N SER A 126 -5.19 -7.46 20.36
CA SER A 126 -4.07 -6.96 19.54
C SER A 126 -3.65 -5.55 19.94
N LEU A 127 -4.59 -4.69 20.31
CA LEU A 127 -4.29 -3.34 20.79
C LEU A 127 -3.64 -3.37 22.17
N LEU A 128 -4.11 -4.22 23.09
CA LEU A 128 -3.48 -4.44 24.40
C LEU A 128 -2.01 -4.88 24.25
N ASP A 129 -1.74 -5.87 23.40
CA ASP A 129 -0.40 -6.44 23.16
C ASP A 129 0.59 -5.43 22.54
N ASN A 130 0.07 -4.37 21.92
CA ASN A 130 0.85 -3.38 21.18
C ASN A 130 0.68 -1.93 21.69
N LEU A 131 -0.04 -1.72 22.80
CA LEU A 131 -0.39 -0.39 23.30
C LEU A 131 0.86 0.46 23.58
N GLU A 132 1.88 -0.16 24.18
CA GLU A 132 3.17 0.51 24.47
C GLU A 132 4.06 0.69 23.23
N LYS A 133 3.76 -0.04 22.16
CA LYS A 133 4.51 0.00 20.90
C LYS A 133 3.93 1.00 19.90
N LEU A 134 2.80 1.64 20.24
CA LEU A 134 2.20 2.69 19.41
C LEU A 134 3.22 3.82 19.16
N PRO A 135 3.46 4.23 17.90
CA PRO A 135 4.37 5.31 17.58
C PRO A 135 3.96 6.61 18.26
N GLY A 136 4.82 7.16 19.10
CA GLY A 136 4.42 8.33 19.88
C GLY A 136 5.50 8.90 20.76
N ASP A 137 5.14 9.94 21.49
CA ASP A 137 5.87 10.49 22.61
C ASP A 137 4.96 10.59 23.85
N THR A 138 5.37 11.30 24.89
CA THR A 138 4.59 11.46 26.13
C THR A 138 3.30 12.25 25.95
N ARG A 139 3.09 12.88 24.79
CA ARG A 139 1.89 13.66 24.45
C ARG A 139 0.89 12.85 23.61
N THR A 140 1.18 11.58 23.31
CA THR A 140 0.31 10.72 22.50
C THR A 140 -1.09 10.67 23.10
N ARG A 141 -2.10 10.89 22.25
CA ARG A 141 -3.50 10.80 22.65
C ARG A 141 -4.20 9.64 21.97
N ILE A 142 -5.15 9.04 22.70
CA ILE A 142 -5.97 7.94 22.22
C ILE A 142 -7.44 8.19 22.56
N GLY A 143 -8.34 7.75 21.69
CA GLY A 143 -9.78 7.75 21.95
C GLY A 143 -10.49 6.60 21.27
N PHE A 144 -11.70 6.34 21.73
CA PHE A 144 -12.56 5.25 21.26
C PHE A 144 -13.96 5.76 21.03
N VAL A 145 -14.55 5.33 19.92
CA VAL A 145 -15.96 5.50 19.59
C VAL A 145 -16.47 4.14 19.14
N THR A 146 -17.60 3.69 19.68
CA THR A 146 -18.31 2.54 19.10
C THR A 146 -19.63 3.00 18.49
N PHE A 147 -20.18 2.25 17.54
CA PHE A 147 -21.44 2.62 16.92
C PHE A 147 -22.25 1.39 16.47
N ASP A 148 -23.57 1.55 16.50
CA ASP A 148 -24.58 0.64 15.98
C ASP A 148 -25.72 1.47 15.36
N SER A 149 -26.95 1.44 15.90
CA SER A 149 -27.98 2.44 15.60
C SER A 149 -27.71 3.80 16.25
N THR A 150 -26.84 3.84 17.26
CA THR A 150 -26.43 5.06 17.98
C THR A 150 -24.90 5.21 18.00
N VAL A 151 -24.40 6.34 18.50
CA VAL A 151 -22.96 6.60 18.63
C VAL A 151 -22.56 6.63 20.11
N HIS A 152 -21.52 5.88 20.46
CA HIS A 152 -21.05 5.73 21.83
C HIS A 152 -19.65 6.31 22.00
N PHE A 153 -19.48 7.12 23.02
CA PHE A 153 -18.21 7.73 23.42
C PHE A 153 -17.73 7.15 24.74
N TYR A 154 -16.42 7.15 24.95
CA TYR A 154 -15.82 6.67 26.19
C TYR A 154 -15.03 7.78 26.85
N ASN A 155 -15.51 8.24 28.01
CA ASN A 155 -14.78 9.14 28.89
C ASN A 155 -13.72 8.33 29.66
N LEU A 156 -12.46 8.72 29.47
CA LEU A 156 -11.28 8.07 30.03
C LEU A 156 -10.43 9.05 30.84
N GLN A 157 -11.05 10.11 31.38
CA GLN A 157 -10.36 11.13 32.17
C GLN A 157 -9.57 10.52 33.32
N GLU A 158 -8.35 11.02 33.54
CA GLU A 158 -7.53 10.63 34.69
C GLU A 158 -8.30 10.87 36.01
N GLY A 159 -8.21 9.90 36.93
CA GLY A 159 -8.90 9.94 38.22
C GLY A 159 -10.25 9.22 38.27
N LEU A 160 -10.79 8.78 37.13
CA LEU A 160 -11.92 7.85 37.12
C LEU A 160 -11.49 6.47 37.63
N SER A 161 -12.39 5.79 38.35
CA SER A 161 -12.17 4.41 38.78
C SER A 161 -12.49 3.38 37.70
N GLN A 162 -13.32 3.76 36.71
CA GLN A 162 -13.70 2.93 35.57
C GLN A 162 -14.09 3.82 34.37
N PRO A 163 -13.94 3.34 33.13
CA PRO A 163 -14.43 4.03 31.94
C PRO A 163 -15.93 4.34 32.00
N GLN A 164 -16.33 5.51 31.49
CA GLN A 164 -17.74 5.91 31.40
C GLN A 164 -18.18 5.98 29.94
N MET A 165 -19.23 5.24 29.59
CA MET A 165 -19.84 5.26 28.26
C MET A 165 -20.90 6.36 28.18
N LEU A 166 -20.82 7.21 27.16
CA LEU A 166 -21.78 8.26 26.86
C LEU A 166 -22.47 7.93 25.53
N VAL A 167 -23.80 7.84 25.53
CA VAL A 167 -24.58 7.44 24.35
C VAL A 167 -25.23 8.67 23.73
N VAL A 168 -25.04 8.84 22.43
CA VAL A 168 -25.73 9.85 21.62
C VAL A 168 -26.62 9.12 20.62
N SER A 169 -27.93 9.19 20.87
CA SER A 169 -28.95 8.56 20.03
C SER A 169 -29.42 9.44 18.87
N ASP A 170 -29.19 10.75 18.94
CA ASP A 170 -29.47 11.67 17.82
C ASP A 170 -28.33 11.59 16.80
N ILE A 171 -28.60 10.88 15.71
CA ILE A 171 -27.65 10.64 14.62
C ILE A 171 -27.82 11.62 13.45
N ASP A 172 -28.89 12.43 13.46
CA ASP A 172 -29.15 13.43 12.43
C ASP A 172 -28.42 14.74 12.75
N ASP A 173 -28.36 15.12 14.03
CA ASP A 173 -27.52 16.21 14.53
C ASP A 173 -26.48 15.73 15.55
N VAL A 174 -25.45 15.05 15.05
CA VAL A 174 -24.39 14.50 15.90
C VAL A 174 -23.61 15.61 16.62
N PHE A 175 -23.46 15.50 17.94
CA PHE A 175 -22.64 16.41 18.74
C PHE A 175 -21.65 15.64 19.62
N ILE A 176 -20.61 16.33 20.08
CA ILE A 176 -19.63 15.78 21.03
C ILE A 176 -20.15 16.05 22.45
N PRO A 177 -20.41 15.02 23.28
CA PRO A 177 -21.02 15.23 24.59
C PRO A 177 -20.06 15.93 25.59
N THR A 178 -18.75 15.69 25.48
CA THR A 178 -17.70 16.35 26.28
C THR A 178 -16.41 16.48 25.46
N HIS A 179 -15.71 17.61 25.52
CA HIS A 179 -14.57 17.86 24.60
C HIS A 179 -13.21 17.40 25.14
N ASP A 180 -12.96 17.51 26.45
CA ASP A 180 -11.61 17.32 27.00
C ASP A 180 -11.27 15.87 27.39
N ASN A 181 -12.29 15.01 27.48
CA ASN A 181 -12.17 13.72 28.17
C ASN A 181 -12.28 12.49 27.25
N LEU A 182 -12.41 12.71 25.95
CA LEU A 182 -12.61 11.65 24.94
C LEU A 182 -11.32 11.30 24.18
N LEU A 183 -10.40 12.26 24.04
CA LEU A 183 -9.06 12.08 23.47
C LEU A 183 -8.02 12.29 24.58
N VAL A 184 -7.75 11.23 25.33
CA VAL A 184 -6.94 11.29 26.55
C VAL A 184 -5.48 11.02 26.29
N ASN A 185 -4.60 11.50 27.16
CA ASN A 185 -3.18 11.15 27.10
C ASN A 185 -3.02 9.67 27.42
N LEU A 186 -2.42 8.92 26.50
CA LEU A 186 -2.24 7.47 26.63
C LEU A 186 -1.38 7.08 27.84
N LYS A 187 -0.41 7.92 28.22
CA LYS A 187 0.48 7.65 29.35
C LYS A 187 -0.24 7.83 30.69
N GLU A 188 -1.09 8.85 30.79
CA GLU A 188 -1.82 9.21 32.01
C GLU A 188 -3.01 8.25 32.23
N SER A 189 -3.83 8.04 31.20
CA SER A 189 -5.04 7.20 31.26
C SER A 189 -4.78 5.73 30.88
N LYS A 190 -3.54 5.24 30.98
CA LYS A 190 -3.15 3.92 30.45
C LYS A 190 -3.98 2.76 31.02
N GLU A 191 -4.19 2.76 32.34
CA GLU A 191 -4.92 1.67 33.00
C GLU A 191 -6.41 1.72 32.63
N LEU A 192 -7.03 2.91 32.60
CA LEU A 192 -8.41 3.06 32.11
C LEU A 192 -8.59 2.61 30.65
N VAL A 193 -7.61 2.87 29.79
CA VAL A 193 -7.61 2.37 28.41
C VAL A 193 -7.59 0.84 28.39
N LYS A 194 -6.76 0.20 29.22
CA LYS A 194 -6.74 -1.28 29.32
C LYS A 194 -8.05 -1.83 29.86
N ASP A 195 -8.61 -1.20 30.90
CA ASP A 195 -9.89 -1.59 31.50
C ASP A 195 -11.01 -1.53 30.45
N LEU A 196 -11.04 -0.46 29.65
CA LEU A 196 -11.98 -0.35 28.53
C LEU A 196 -11.78 -1.48 27.51
N LEU A 197 -10.54 -1.74 27.07
CA LEU A 197 -10.26 -2.78 26.08
C LEU A 197 -10.61 -4.19 26.57
N ASN A 198 -10.43 -4.47 27.87
CA ASN A 198 -10.84 -5.73 28.48
C ASN A 198 -12.38 -5.84 28.58
N ALA A 199 -13.07 -4.73 28.86
CA ALA A 199 -14.53 -4.72 29.02
C ALA A 199 -15.30 -4.70 27.69
N LEU A 200 -14.80 -4.00 26.68
CA LEU A 200 -15.48 -3.71 25.40
C LEU A 200 -16.15 -4.94 24.76
N PRO A 201 -15.48 -6.10 24.59
CA PRO A 201 -16.13 -7.24 23.97
C PRO A 201 -17.29 -7.82 24.78
N GLY A 202 -17.24 -7.71 26.11
CA GLY A 202 -18.30 -8.14 27.02
C GLY A 202 -19.52 -7.21 27.04
N MET A 203 -19.33 -5.92 26.73
CA MET A 203 -20.41 -4.92 26.77
C MET A 203 -21.52 -5.19 25.75
N PHE A 204 -21.18 -5.80 24.61
CA PHE A 204 -22.09 -5.96 23.46
C PHE A 204 -22.47 -7.42 23.18
N THR A 205 -22.07 -8.38 24.02
CA THR A 205 -22.23 -9.84 23.75
C THR A 205 -23.67 -10.26 23.43
N HIS A 206 -24.66 -9.55 23.98
CA HIS A 206 -26.09 -9.84 23.76
C HIS A 206 -26.81 -8.76 22.95
N THR A 207 -26.08 -7.94 22.20
CA THR A 207 -26.68 -6.90 21.36
C THR A 207 -27.63 -7.52 20.33
N ARG A 208 -28.76 -6.84 20.09
CA ARG A 208 -29.71 -7.16 19.02
C ARG A 208 -29.75 -6.09 17.94
N GLU A 209 -28.89 -5.08 18.06
CA GLU A 209 -28.83 -3.97 17.12
C GLU A 209 -28.23 -4.44 15.79
N THR A 210 -29.02 -4.42 14.74
CA THR A 210 -28.59 -4.85 13.40
C THR A 210 -28.18 -3.67 12.52
N GLN A 211 -28.44 -2.44 12.94
CA GLN A 211 -28.17 -1.24 12.15
C GLN A 211 -26.72 -0.77 12.30
N SER A 212 -26.23 -0.02 11.31
CA SER A 212 -24.91 0.62 11.30
C SER A 212 -25.02 2.08 10.89
N ALA A 213 -24.77 2.98 11.84
CA ALA A 213 -24.71 4.43 11.69
C ALA A 213 -23.28 4.94 11.42
N LEU A 214 -22.58 4.32 10.45
CA LEU A 214 -21.19 4.63 10.14
C LEU A 214 -20.97 6.11 9.77
N GLY A 215 -21.83 6.71 8.94
CA GLY A 215 -21.63 8.09 8.52
C GLY A 215 -21.72 9.10 9.67
N PRO A 216 -22.75 9.04 10.54
CA PRO A 216 -22.78 9.77 11.81
C PRO A 216 -21.52 9.57 12.67
N ALA A 217 -21.06 8.31 12.81
CA ALA A 217 -19.83 8.01 13.56
C ALA A 217 -18.58 8.65 12.94
N LEU A 218 -18.47 8.70 11.61
CA LEU A 218 -17.38 9.39 10.91
C LEU A 218 -17.46 10.92 11.05
N GLN A 219 -18.66 11.50 11.03
CA GLN A 219 -18.86 12.94 11.29
C GLN A 219 -18.43 13.31 12.71
N VAL A 220 -18.76 12.47 13.69
CA VAL A 220 -18.27 12.59 15.07
C VAL A 220 -16.75 12.50 15.13
N ALA A 221 -16.16 11.51 14.46
CA ALA A 221 -14.71 11.34 14.42
C ALA A 221 -14.02 12.58 13.82
N TYR A 222 -14.59 13.16 12.76
CA TYR A 222 -14.12 14.42 12.20
C TYR A 222 -14.19 15.57 13.23
N LYS A 223 -15.36 15.79 13.85
CA LYS A 223 -15.53 16.87 14.85
C LYS A 223 -14.55 16.72 16.01
N LEU A 224 -14.34 15.50 16.51
CA LEU A 224 -13.47 15.21 17.64
C LEU A 224 -11.99 15.42 17.31
N MET A 225 -11.58 15.06 16.10
CA MET A 225 -10.19 15.14 15.66
C MET A 225 -9.82 16.51 15.06
N CYS A 226 -10.81 17.31 14.64
CA CYS A 226 -10.61 18.61 13.96
C CYS A 226 -9.59 19.54 14.61
N PRO A 227 -9.55 19.72 15.95
CA PRO A 227 -8.58 20.64 16.57
C PRO A 227 -7.12 20.24 16.35
N THR A 228 -6.83 18.94 16.32
CA THR A 228 -5.45 18.43 16.33
C THR A 228 -5.04 17.80 15.00
N GLY A 229 -5.96 17.10 14.32
CA GLY A 229 -5.63 16.13 13.30
C GLY A 229 -5.26 14.78 13.90
N GLY A 230 -4.74 13.87 13.09
CA GLY A 230 -4.27 12.55 13.54
C GLY A 230 -4.70 11.43 12.61
N ARG A 231 -4.88 10.24 13.18
CA ARG A 231 -5.29 9.03 12.47
C ARG A 231 -6.59 8.49 13.07
N VAL A 232 -7.56 8.24 12.20
CA VAL A 232 -8.82 7.56 12.52
C VAL A 232 -8.79 6.16 11.91
N SER A 233 -9.05 5.14 12.71
CA SER A 233 -9.12 3.74 12.29
C SER A 233 -10.57 3.25 12.43
N VAL A 234 -11.22 3.00 11.31
CA VAL A 234 -12.64 2.59 11.24
C VAL A 234 -12.73 1.10 10.99
N PHE A 235 -13.51 0.39 11.80
CA PHE A 235 -13.78 -1.03 11.66
C PHE A 235 -15.26 -1.21 11.37
N GLN A 236 -15.57 -1.74 10.18
CA GLN A 236 -16.93 -1.91 9.67
C GLN A 236 -17.15 -3.38 9.28
N THR A 237 -18.28 -3.96 9.65
CA THR A 237 -18.58 -5.39 9.32
C THR A 237 -19.76 -5.57 8.38
N GLN A 238 -20.48 -4.49 8.06
CA GLN A 238 -21.65 -4.52 7.17
C GLN A 238 -21.84 -3.23 6.38
N LEU A 239 -22.80 -3.23 5.46
CA LEU A 239 -23.24 -2.03 4.75
C LEU A 239 -23.80 -1.00 5.76
N PRO A 240 -23.43 0.30 5.69
CA PRO A 240 -24.07 1.33 6.50
C PRO A 240 -25.56 1.46 6.16
N THR A 241 -26.42 1.25 7.14
CA THR A 241 -27.88 1.18 6.95
C THR A 241 -28.62 2.40 7.48
N LEU A 242 -27.97 3.24 8.29
CA LEU A 242 -28.64 4.30 9.04
C LEU A 242 -27.86 5.62 9.01
N GLY A 243 -28.59 6.74 9.00
CA GLY A 243 -28.04 8.10 9.08
C GLY A 243 -27.39 8.61 7.78
N ALA A 244 -26.68 9.73 7.89
CA ALA A 244 -25.99 10.34 6.75
C ALA A 244 -25.02 9.33 6.09
N GLY A 245 -24.99 9.30 4.75
CA GLY A 245 -24.10 8.38 4.02
C GLY A 245 -24.53 6.92 4.02
N LEU A 246 -25.77 6.60 4.43
CA LEU A 246 -26.36 5.27 4.25
C LEU A 246 -26.22 4.79 2.80
N LEU A 247 -26.11 3.48 2.64
CA LEU A 247 -25.95 2.82 1.34
C LEU A 247 -27.03 1.76 1.15
N GLN A 248 -27.34 1.49 -0.11
CA GLN A 248 -28.25 0.41 -0.50
C GLN A 248 -27.48 -0.70 -1.19
N SER A 249 -27.95 -1.95 -1.01
CA SER A 249 -27.41 -3.06 -1.77
C SER A 249 -27.77 -2.88 -3.24
N ARG A 250 -26.77 -2.52 -4.04
CA ARG A 250 -26.88 -2.25 -5.48
C ARG A 250 -26.19 -3.32 -6.33
N GLU A 251 -25.61 -4.33 -5.71
CA GLU A 251 -25.03 -5.45 -6.44
C GLU A 251 -26.13 -6.43 -6.86
N ASP A 252 -26.17 -6.78 -8.14
CA ASP A 252 -26.98 -7.90 -8.64
C ASP A 252 -26.12 -9.18 -8.64
N PRO A 253 -26.44 -10.18 -7.80
CA PRO A 253 -25.71 -11.43 -7.74
C PRO A 253 -25.67 -12.19 -9.08
N ASN A 254 -26.68 -12.03 -9.94
CA ASN A 254 -26.78 -12.72 -11.23
C ASN A 254 -25.82 -12.15 -12.28
N LEU A 255 -25.36 -10.91 -12.09
CA LEU A 255 -24.46 -10.21 -13.01
C LEU A 255 -22.98 -10.35 -12.62
N ARG A 256 -22.65 -11.03 -11.50
CA ARG A 256 -21.27 -11.22 -11.03
C ARG A 256 -20.34 -11.91 -12.04
N SER A 257 -20.88 -12.74 -12.92
CA SER A 257 -20.13 -13.45 -13.98
C SER A 257 -20.02 -12.66 -15.30
N SER A 258 -20.72 -11.52 -15.42
CA SER A 258 -20.70 -10.70 -16.63
C SER A 258 -19.38 -9.94 -16.75
N THR A 259 -18.49 -10.43 -17.62
CA THR A 259 -17.19 -9.80 -17.88
C THR A 259 -17.27 -8.53 -18.72
N LYS A 260 -18.44 -8.23 -19.33
CA LYS A 260 -18.62 -7.10 -20.26
C LYS A 260 -19.12 -5.82 -19.59
N ASN A 261 -20.02 -5.92 -18.60
CA ASN A 261 -20.65 -4.76 -17.95
C ASN A 261 -20.64 -4.91 -16.43
N VAL A 262 -19.51 -4.60 -15.78
CA VAL A 262 -19.47 -4.51 -14.31
C VAL A 262 -20.08 -3.16 -13.91
N GLN A 263 -21.31 -3.21 -13.39
CA GLN A 263 -22.02 -2.03 -12.92
C GLN A 263 -21.53 -1.61 -11.53
N HIS A 264 -21.82 -0.37 -11.13
CA HIS A 264 -21.58 0.15 -9.77
C HIS A 264 -20.12 0.14 -9.29
N LEU A 265 -19.16 0.24 -10.21
CA LEU A 265 -17.73 0.41 -9.88
C LEU A 265 -17.41 1.78 -9.24
N GLY A 266 -18.20 2.80 -9.53
CA GLY A 266 -18.10 4.12 -8.92
C GLY A 266 -18.87 4.22 -7.59
N PRO A 267 -18.54 5.18 -6.71
CA PRO A 267 -19.26 5.40 -5.46
C PRO A 267 -20.75 5.73 -5.71
N ALA A 268 -21.63 5.25 -4.82
CA ALA A 268 -23.08 5.54 -4.88
C ALA A 268 -23.40 6.98 -4.46
N THR A 269 -22.54 7.56 -3.63
CA THR A 269 -22.73 8.88 -3.02
C THR A 269 -21.37 9.58 -2.86
N ASP A 270 -21.39 10.90 -2.96
CA ASP A 270 -20.20 11.73 -2.70
C ASP A 270 -19.95 11.99 -1.21
N PHE A 271 -20.81 11.50 -0.31
CA PHE A 271 -20.70 11.73 1.14
C PHE A 271 -19.29 11.40 1.68
N TYR A 272 -18.81 10.18 1.45
CA TYR A 272 -17.51 9.72 1.95
C TYR A 272 -16.33 10.48 1.34
N LYS A 273 -16.46 10.88 0.07
CA LYS A 273 -15.45 11.71 -0.60
C LYS A 273 -15.42 13.12 0.01
N LYS A 274 -16.56 13.78 0.19
CA LYS A 274 -16.66 15.11 0.80
C LYS A 274 -16.07 15.11 2.22
N LEU A 275 -16.49 14.16 3.05
CA LEU A 275 -15.97 14.03 4.41
C LEU A 275 -14.46 13.78 4.44
N ALA A 276 -13.92 12.99 3.52
CA ALA A 276 -12.48 12.78 3.41
C ALA A 276 -11.70 14.05 3.05
N LEU A 277 -12.28 14.93 2.21
CA LEU A 277 -11.69 16.22 1.88
C LEU A 277 -11.67 17.14 3.11
N ASP A 278 -12.75 17.16 3.89
CA ASP A 278 -12.82 17.90 5.16
C ASP A 278 -11.77 17.39 6.15
N CYS A 279 -11.67 16.06 6.31
CA CYS A 279 -10.64 15.40 7.11
C CYS A 279 -9.22 15.78 6.65
N SER A 280 -8.94 15.71 5.34
CA SER A 280 -7.64 16.06 4.77
C SER A 280 -7.27 17.53 5.00
N GLY A 281 -8.26 18.43 4.96
CA GLY A 281 -8.11 19.83 5.34
C GLY A 281 -7.59 19.99 6.77
N GLN A 282 -8.13 19.20 7.70
CA GLN A 282 -7.78 19.21 9.12
C GLN A 282 -6.68 18.21 9.52
N GLN A 283 -5.95 17.66 8.56
CA GLN A 283 -4.83 16.74 8.81
C GLN A 283 -5.26 15.45 9.52
N ILE A 284 -6.47 14.98 9.21
CA ILE A 284 -7.05 13.71 9.66
C ILE A 284 -6.95 12.70 8.50
N GLY A 285 -6.23 11.60 8.72
CA GLY A 285 -6.27 10.46 7.81
C GLY A 285 -7.20 9.38 8.33
N VAL A 286 -8.00 8.78 7.44
CA VAL A 286 -8.99 7.75 7.81
C VAL A 286 -8.61 6.42 7.17
N ASP A 287 -8.22 5.45 7.97
CA ASP A 287 -7.96 4.07 7.53
C ASP A 287 -9.23 3.22 7.74
N LEU A 288 -9.62 2.43 6.74
CA LEU A 288 -10.81 1.57 6.77
C LEU A 288 -10.42 0.09 6.87
N PHE A 289 -10.96 -0.60 7.87
CA PHE A 289 -10.92 -2.04 8.03
C PHE A 289 -12.32 -2.59 7.77
N LEU A 290 -12.51 -3.22 6.61
CA LEU A 290 -13.77 -3.82 6.22
C LEU A 290 -13.71 -5.34 6.43
N LEU A 291 -14.46 -5.83 7.42
CA LEU A 291 -14.50 -7.23 7.84
C LEU A 291 -15.88 -7.84 7.55
N SER A 292 -16.40 -7.62 6.34
CA SER A 292 -17.76 -8.02 6.01
C SER A 292 -17.85 -9.41 5.38
N SER A 293 -18.89 -10.14 5.76
CA SER A 293 -19.31 -11.41 5.15
C SER A 293 -20.29 -11.24 3.98
N GLN A 294 -20.78 -10.02 3.75
CA GLN A 294 -21.76 -9.71 2.72
C GLN A 294 -21.34 -8.46 1.93
N TYR A 295 -22.12 -8.13 0.89
CA TYR A 295 -21.90 -6.91 0.12
C TYR A 295 -21.98 -5.67 1.04
N SER A 296 -20.92 -4.87 1.04
CA SER A 296 -20.80 -3.65 1.86
C SER A 296 -20.39 -2.41 1.05
N ASP A 297 -20.54 -2.47 -0.28
CA ASP A 297 -20.23 -1.36 -1.20
C ASP A 297 -18.88 -0.67 -0.96
N LEU A 298 -17.80 -1.45 -1.07
CA LEU A 298 -16.44 -0.95 -0.86
C LEU A 298 -16.09 0.22 -1.80
N ALA A 299 -16.68 0.30 -2.99
CA ALA A 299 -16.47 1.41 -3.93
C ALA A 299 -16.86 2.77 -3.32
N SER A 300 -17.95 2.81 -2.56
CA SER A 300 -18.38 4.01 -1.82
C SER A 300 -17.52 4.24 -0.58
N LEU A 301 -17.32 3.22 0.25
CA LEU A 301 -16.62 3.35 1.54
C LEU A 301 -15.14 3.70 1.38
N ALA A 302 -14.45 3.11 0.40
CA ALA A 302 -13.03 3.33 0.17
C ALA A 302 -12.69 4.80 -0.16
N CYS A 303 -13.67 5.60 -0.58
CA CYS A 303 -13.49 7.03 -0.81
C CYS A 303 -13.02 7.75 0.47
N VAL A 304 -13.46 7.32 1.65
CA VAL A 304 -13.07 7.97 2.91
C VAL A 304 -11.56 7.90 3.14
N SER A 305 -10.95 6.77 2.79
CA SER A 305 -9.51 6.54 2.90
C SER A 305 -8.73 7.10 1.70
N LYS A 306 -9.25 6.93 0.48
CA LYS A 306 -8.58 7.39 -0.75
C LYS A 306 -8.25 8.88 -0.70
N TYR A 307 -9.20 9.72 -0.32
CA TYR A 307 -9.04 11.18 -0.37
C TYR A 307 -8.50 11.79 0.94
N SER A 308 -8.39 11.02 2.02
CA SER A 308 -7.76 11.43 3.28
C SER A 308 -6.32 10.91 3.46
N ALA A 309 -5.74 10.28 2.43
CA ALA A 309 -4.43 9.61 2.48
C ALA A 309 -4.35 8.43 3.48
N GLY A 310 -5.48 7.77 3.73
CA GLY A 310 -5.55 6.54 4.50
C GLY A 310 -5.36 5.29 3.66
N SER A 311 -5.60 4.14 4.28
CA SER A 311 -5.43 2.79 3.74
C SER A 311 -6.73 2.00 3.89
N VAL A 312 -6.96 1.05 2.98
CA VAL A 312 -8.10 0.13 3.04
C VAL A 312 -7.58 -1.28 3.30
N PHE A 313 -8.10 -1.92 4.32
CA PHE A 313 -7.86 -3.32 4.65
C PHE A 313 -9.17 -4.09 4.51
N TYR A 314 -9.15 -5.18 3.75
CA TYR A 314 -10.34 -5.97 3.46
C TYR A 314 -10.13 -7.42 3.88
N TYR A 315 -11.08 -7.92 4.69
CA TYR A 315 -11.08 -9.28 5.24
C TYR A 315 -12.45 -9.92 4.92
N PRO A 316 -12.60 -10.49 3.72
CA PRO A 316 -13.87 -11.06 3.28
C PRO A 316 -14.27 -12.24 4.17
N SER A 317 -15.54 -12.27 4.58
CA SER A 317 -16.11 -13.33 5.41
C SER A 317 -15.31 -13.59 6.68
N PHE A 318 -14.87 -12.52 7.33
CA PHE A 318 -14.13 -12.61 8.58
C PHE A 318 -14.97 -13.27 9.66
N HIS A 319 -14.40 -14.29 10.31
CA HIS A 319 -14.99 -14.90 11.49
C HIS A 319 -13.89 -15.57 12.31
N HIS A 320 -13.77 -15.24 13.60
CA HIS A 320 -12.67 -15.72 14.43
C HIS A 320 -12.60 -17.26 14.58
N VAL A 321 -13.76 -17.94 14.66
CA VAL A 321 -13.85 -19.43 14.68
C VAL A 321 -13.88 -20.05 13.28
N HIS A 322 -14.85 -19.65 12.43
CA HIS A 322 -15.10 -20.32 11.16
C HIS A 322 -14.09 -19.97 10.05
N ASN A 323 -13.39 -18.85 10.16
CA ASN A 323 -12.41 -18.39 9.17
C ASN A 323 -11.13 -17.89 9.86
N THR A 324 -10.43 -18.83 10.50
CA THR A 324 -9.20 -18.58 11.26
C THR A 324 -8.10 -17.94 10.42
N VAL A 325 -8.06 -18.18 9.11
CA VAL A 325 -7.08 -17.58 8.19
C VAL A 325 -7.22 -16.07 8.14
N GLN A 326 -8.44 -15.58 7.99
CA GLN A 326 -8.70 -14.13 8.00
C GLN A 326 -8.45 -13.54 9.39
N SER A 327 -8.71 -14.30 10.46
CA SER A 327 -8.39 -13.91 11.83
C SER A 327 -6.88 -13.71 12.04
N GLN A 328 -6.06 -14.69 11.66
CA GLN A 328 -4.60 -14.62 11.73
C GLN A 328 -4.04 -13.47 10.86
N LYS A 329 -4.54 -13.35 9.63
CA LYS A 329 -4.19 -12.26 8.73
C LYS A 329 -4.47 -10.90 9.35
N PHE A 330 -5.69 -10.71 9.88
CA PHE A 330 -6.11 -9.48 10.55
C PHE A 330 -5.22 -9.15 11.74
N GLN A 331 -4.90 -10.14 12.59
CA GLN A 331 -4.03 -9.94 13.75
C GLN A 331 -2.62 -9.48 13.33
N LYS A 332 -2.02 -10.12 12.33
CA LYS A 332 -0.67 -9.77 11.82
C LYS A 332 -0.66 -8.40 11.14
N ASP A 333 -1.66 -8.11 10.31
CA ASP A 333 -1.80 -6.81 9.66
C ASP A 333 -2.03 -5.70 10.68
N LEU A 334 -2.86 -5.95 11.71
CA LEU A 334 -3.11 -4.99 12.79
C LEU A 334 -1.87 -4.76 13.64
N GLN A 335 -1.10 -5.81 13.97
CA GLN A 335 0.19 -5.67 14.66
C GLN A 335 1.14 -4.75 13.87
N ARG A 336 1.30 -4.99 12.56
CA ARG A 336 2.10 -4.11 11.68
C ARG A 336 1.53 -2.70 11.63
N TYR A 337 0.22 -2.55 11.49
CA TYR A 337 -0.47 -1.27 11.41
C TYR A 337 -0.28 -0.38 12.64
N LEU A 338 -0.35 -0.99 13.83
CA LEU A 338 -0.19 -0.32 15.13
C LEU A 338 1.27 0.04 15.41
N THR A 339 2.23 -0.77 14.97
CA THR A 339 3.66 -0.61 15.32
C THR A 339 4.52 0.05 14.25
N ARG A 340 4.05 0.13 12.99
CA ARG A 340 4.79 0.77 11.90
C ARG A 340 5.00 2.25 12.16
N LYS A 341 6.11 2.79 11.65
CA LYS A 341 6.35 4.25 11.64
C LYS A 341 5.19 4.97 10.95
N ILE A 342 4.89 6.19 11.41
CA ILE A 342 3.90 7.07 10.80
C ILE A 342 4.42 8.51 10.82
N GLY A 343 4.11 9.26 9.76
CA GLY A 343 4.20 10.71 9.72
C GLY A 343 2.80 11.33 9.66
N PHE A 344 2.64 12.47 10.33
CA PHE A 344 1.42 13.28 10.36
C PHE A 344 1.64 14.59 9.59
N GLU A 345 0.57 15.28 9.21
CA GLU A 345 0.66 16.63 8.63
C GLU A 345 1.58 16.69 7.40
N ALA A 346 1.55 15.63 6.60
CA ALA A 346 2.53 15.45 5.56
C ALA A 346 2.10 16.15 4.27
N VAL A 347 3.08 16.71 3.57
CA VAL A 347 2.92 17.22 2.22
C VAL A 347 4.08 16.72 1.37
N MET A 348 3.77 16.22 0.18
CA MET A 348 4.76 15.76 -0.78
C MET A 348 4.73 16.64 -2.02
N ARG A 349 5.90 17.16 -2.41
CA ARG A 349 6.06 17.91 -3.66
C ARG A 349 7.08 17.23 -4.54
N ILE A 350 6.74 17.02 -5.81
CA ILE A 350 7.63 16.46 -6.82
C ILE A 350 8.05 17.56 -7.77
N ARG A 351 9.35 17.70 -7.99
CA ARG A 351 9.93 18.64 -8.95
C ARG A 351 10.68 17.86 -10.02
N CYS A 352 10.69 18.37 -11.24
CA CYS A 352 11.41 17.79 -12.36
C CYS A 352 12.21 18.85 -13.11
N THR A 353 13.13 18.40 -13.98
CA THR A 353 13.89 19.26 -14.87
C THR A 353 12.96 20.09 -15.77
N LYS A 354 13.35 21.34 -16.06
CA LYS A 354 12.61 22.22 -16.97
C LYS A 354 12.32 21.51 -18.31
N GLY A 355 11.08 21.63 -18.79
CA GLY A 355 10.58 20.95 -19.99
C GLY A 355 9.79 19.69 -19.68
N LEU A 356 9.85 19.19 -18.44
CA LEU A 356 9.00 18.14 -17.93
C LEU A 356 7.88 18.73 -17.06
N SER A 357 6.72 18.07 -17.07
CA SER A 357 5.59 18.41 -16.20
C SER A 357 4.91 17.15 -15.67
N ILE A 358 4.19 17.32 -14.56
CA ILE A 358 3.39 16.26 -13.96
C ILE A 358 2.01 16.27 -14.63
N HIS A 359 1.61 15.13 -15.18
CA HIS A 359 0.31 14.96 -15.84
C HIS A 359 -0.74 14.46 -14.84
N THR A 360 -0.49 13.32 -14.21
CA THR A 360 -1.45 12.66 -13.30
C THR A 360 -0.72 12.02 -12.13
N PHE A 361 -1.31 12.08 -10.94
CA PHE A 361 -0.89 11.31 -9.77
C PHE A 361 -1.84 10.13 -9.54
N HIS A 362 -1.31 9.01 -9.10
CA HIS A 362 -2.08 7.82 -8.69
C HIS A 362 -1.68 7.38 -7.28
N GLY A 363 -2.69 7.09 -6.45
CA GLY A 363 -2.54 6.72 -5.04
C GLY A 363 -3.63 7.34 -4.14
N ASN A 364 -3.45 7.22 -2.83
CA ASN A 364 -4.35 7.79 -1.83
C ASN A 364 -3.78 9.10 -1.28
N PHE A 365 -4.39 10.22 -1.64
CA PHE A 365 -3.99 11.57 -1.25
C PHE A 365 -5.06 12.59 -1.62
N PHE A 366 -4.83 13.84 -1.24
CA PHE A 366 -5.55 14.98 -1.80
C PHE A 366 -4.60 15.90 -2.57
N VAL A 367 -4.92 16.24 -3.83
CA VAL A 367 -4.11 17.14 -4.67
C VAL A 367 -4.45 18.58 -4.31
N ARG A 368 -3.47 19.35 -3.80
CA ARG A 368 -3.65 20.78 -3.48
C ARG A 368 -3.27 21.70 -4.65
N SER A 369 -2.27 21.30 -5.42
CA SER A 369 -1.84 21.97 -6.64
C SER A 369 -1.23 20.94 -7.60
N THR A 370 -0.91 21.35 -8.83
CA THR A 370 -0.37 20.49 -9.90
C THR A 370 0.86 19.66 -9.50
N ASP A 371 1.62 20.10 -8.50
CA ASP A 371 2.85 19.44 -8.04
C ASP A 371 2.85 19.10 -6.53
N LEU A 372 1.72 19.30 -5.82
CA LEU A 372 1.66 19.22 -4.36
C LEU A 372 0.54 18.29 -3.88
N LEU A 373 0.95 17.23 -3.19
CA LEU A 373 0.05 16.29 -2.53
C LEU A 373 -0.04 16.60 -1.03
N SER A 374 -1.27 16.61 -0.53
CA SER A 374 -1.63 16.63 0.88
C SER A 374 -1.81 15.20 1.37
N LEU A 375 -1.07 14.85 2.40
CA LEU A 375 -1.03 13.53 3.01
C LEU A 375 -1.29 13.70 4.50
N ALA A 376 -2.55 13.65 4.93
CA ALA A 376 -2.90 13.84 6.34
C ALA A 376 -2.09 12.88 7.25
N ASN A 377 -1.95 11.64 6.79
CA ASN A 377 -0.95 10.70 7.29
C ASN A 377 -0.10 10.16 6.15
N VAL A 378 1.14 9.77 6.46
CA VAL A 378 2.02 9.02 5.57
C VAL A 378 2.60 7.83 6.32
N ASN A 379 2.64 6.68 5.68
CA ASN A 379 3.19 5.46 6.25
C ASN A 379 4.21 4.82 5.28
N PRO A 380 5.12 3.95 5.77
CA PRO A 380 6.13 3.30 4.94
C PRO A 380 5.59 2.40 3.84
N ASP A 381 4.31 2.06 3.90
CA ASP A 381 3.74 1.03 3.06
C ASP A 381 2.92 1.63 1.89
N SER A 382 2.73 2.95 1.89
CA SER A 382 2.07 3.66 0.80
C SER A 382 2.95 3.72 -0.45
N GLY A 383 2.35 3.52 -1.63
CA GLY A 383 3.00 3.73 -2.93
C GLY A 383 2.32 4.86 -3.70
N PHE A 384 3.10 5.60 -4.49
CA PHE A 384 2.56 6.64 -5.37
C PHE A 384 3.15 6.46 -6.77
N ALA A 385 2.32 6.61 -7.80
CA ALA A 385 2.78 6.60 -9.19
C ALA A 385 2.45 7.94 -9.85
N VAL A 386 3.34 8.44 -10.70
CA VAL A 386 3.19 9.74 -11.34
C VAL A 386 3.46 9.62 -12.83
N GLN A 387 2.47 10.03 -13.62
CA GLN A 387 2.58 10.15 -15.06
C GLN A 387 3.23 11.50 -15.39
N MET A 388 4.30 11.48 -16.19
CA MET A 388 5.01 12.68 -16.62
C MET A 388 4.76 12.98 -18.10
N SER A 389 4.75 14.26 -18.45
CA SER A 389 4.70 14.77 -19.81
C SER A 389 5.98 15.51 -20.16
N ILE A 390 6.34 15.50 -21.44
CA ILE A 390 7.39 16.38 -22.00
C ILE A 390 6.68 17.53 -22.73
N GLU A 391 6.85 18.74 -22.22
CA GLU A 391 6.26 19.98 -22.77
C GLU A 391 7.26 20.77 -23.62
N GLU A 392 8.55 20.75 -23.22
CA GLU A 392 9.64 21.35 -23.99
C GLU A 392 10.69 20.30 -24.34
N SER A 393 11.33 20.43 -25.51
CA SER A 393 12.41 19.51 -25.93
C SER A 393 13.55 19.47 -24.90
N LEU A 394 13.99 18.27 -24.57
CA LEU A 394 15.13 18.03 -23.67
C LEU A 394 16.47 17.89 -24.41
N ALA A 395 16.52 18.17 -25.72
CA ALA A 395 17.70 17.93 -26.56
C ALA A 395 18.98 18.64 -26.06
N ASP A 396 18.84 19.81 -25.44
CA ASP A 396 19.96 20.60 -24.91
C ASP A 396 20.46 20.10 -23.54
N THR A 397 19.85 19.04 -23.02
CA THR A 397 20.13 18.50 -21.69
C THR A 397 20.51 17.02 -21.79
N SER A 398 21.63 16.62 -21.18
CA SER A 398 22.05 15.21 -21.13
C SER A 398 21.38 14.40 -20.01
N LEU A 399 20.81 15.07 -19.00
CA LEU A 399 20.25 14.48 -17.79
C LEU A 399 18.89 15.07 -17.41
N ALA A 400 17.88 14.22 -17.21
CA ALA A 400 16.60 14.59 -16.61
C ALA A 400 16.59 14.17 -15.14
N CYS A 401 16.37 15.12 -14.23
CA CYS A 401 16.34 14.85 -12.81
C CYS A 401 14.95 15.10 -12.20
N PHE A 402 14.62 14.32 -11.18
CA PHE A 402 13.36 14.33 -10.45
C PHE A 402 13.67 14.38 -8.96
N GLN A 403 12.95 15.21 -8.21
CA GLN A 403 13.14 15.34 -6.77
C GLN A 403 11.80 15.34 -6.05
N ALA A 404 11.55 14.28 -5.28
CA ALA A 404 10.45 14.19 -4.35
C ALA A 404 10.89 14.72 -2.98
N ALA A 405 10.13 15.66 -2.43
CA ALA A 405 10.34 16.21 -1.08
C ALA A 405 9.08 16.00 -0.24
N LEU A 406 9.20 15.18 0.81
CA LEU A 406 8.15 14.87 1.77
C LEU A 406 8.43 15.61 3.08
N LEU A 407 7.65 16.64 3.37
CA LEU A 407 7.66 17.35 4.66
C LEU A 407 6.60 16.73 5.56
N TYR A 408 6.95 16.30 6.76
CA TYR A 408 6.02 15.63 7.68
C TYR A 408 6.41 15.84 9.15
N THR A 409 5.45 15.60 10.05
CA THR A 409 5.66 15.56 11.49
C THR A 409 5.83 14.10 11.92
N SER A 410 7.00 13.74 12.44
CA SER A 410 7.23 12.40 12.97
C SER A 410 6.39 12.15 14.24
N SER A 411 6.12 10.89 14.56
CA SER A 411 5.42 10.50 15.80
C SER A 411 6.06 11.00 17.11
N LYS A 412 7.31 11.45 17.06
CA LYS A 412 8.04 12.06 18.20
C LYS A 412 7.97 13.60 18.21
N GLY A 413 7.01 14.20 17.51
CA GLY A 413 6.84 15.66 17.46
C GLY A 413 7.90 16.45 16.68
N LYS A 414 8.81 15.78 15.95
CA LYS A 414 9.82 16.47 15.12
C LYS A 414 9.31 16.69 13.70
N ARG A 415 9.37 17.94 13.20
CA ARG A 415 9.15 18.26 11.78
C ARG A 415 10.37 17.86 10.96
N ARG A 416 10.18 17.08 9.90
CA ARG A 416 11.23 16.49 9.08
C ARG A 416 10.95 16.69 7.60
N ILE A 417 12.01 16.78 6.79
CA ILE A 417 11.91 16.82 5.33
C ILE A 417 12.72 15.68 4.77
N ARG A 418 12.07 14.73 4.13
CA ARG A 418 12.74 13.67 3.39
C ARG A 418 12.84 14.05 1.93
N VAL A 419 14.05 14.05 1.40
CA VAL A 419 14.32 14.38 0.00
C VAL A 419 14.86 13.14 -0.69
N HIS A 420 14.25 12.79 -1.83
CA HIS A 420 14.75 11.76 -2.72
C HIS A 420 14.93 12.35 -4.12
N THR A 421 16.15 12.27 -4.65
CA THR A 421 16.51 12.75 -5.98
C THR A 421 16.89 11.56 -6.87
N LEU A 422 16.28 11.48 -8.05
CA LEU A 422 16.60 10.54 -9.11
C LEU A 422 17.09 11.34 -10.31
N CYS A 423 18.12 10.87 -11.00
CA CYS A 423 18.53 11.47 -12.27
C CYS A 423 18.79 10.40 -13.32
N LEU A 424 18.29 10.63 -14.53
CA LEU A 424 18.25 9.70 -15.65
C LEU A 424 18.88 10.34 -16.89
N PRO A 425 19.61 9.58 -17.73
CA PRO A 425 20.13 10.09 -18.99
C PRO A 425 19.02 10.38 -20.00
N VAL A 426 19.18 11.45 -20.77
CA VAL A 426 18.32 11.80 -21.90
C VAL A 426 18.92 11.20 -23.18
N VAL A 427 18.08 10.53 -23.97
CA VAL A 427 18.46 9.91 -25.23
C VAL A 427 17.64 10.48 -26.37
N SER A 428 18.23 10.57 -27.57
CA SER A 428 17.57 11.06 -28.79
C SER A 428 17.18 9.92 -29.75
N GLN A 429 17.63 8.70 -29.49
CA GLN A 429 17.33 7.51 -30.29
C GLN A 429 16.36 6.59 -29.56
N LEU A 430 15.39 6.04 -30.30
CA LEU A 430 14.38 5.13 -29.74
C LEU A 430 14.99 3.83 -29.18
N SER A 431 16.09 3.35 -29.76
CA SER A 431 16.87 2.21 -29.25
C SER A 431 17.29 2.42 -27.79
N GLY A 432 17.72 3.63 -27.43
CA GLY A 432 18.07 4.00 -26.06
C GLY A 432 16.86 3.99 -25.12
N VAL A 433 15.68 4.40 -25.60
CA VAL A 433 14.44 4.35 -24.82
C VAL A 433 14.06 2.91 -24.48
N PHE A 434 14.11 2.00 -25.47
CA PHE A 434 13.84 0.58 -25.24
C PHE A 434 14.86 -0.08 -24.33
N ALA A 435 16.14 0.28 -24.44
CA ALA A 435 17.20 -0.25 -23.58
C ALA A 435 17.04 0.17 -22.11
N GLY A 436 16.51 1.37 -21.86
CA GLY A 436 16.27 1.91 -20.51
C GLY A 436 14.89 1.59 -19.93
N ALA A 437 14.07 0.78 -20.60
CA ALA A 437 12.69 0.52 -20.17
C ALA A 437 12.65 -0.42 -18.95
N ASP A 438 12.03 0.03 -17.86
CA ASP A 438 11.71 -0.80 -16.71
C ASP A 438 10.28 -1.35 -16.84
N ILE A 439 10.19 -2.63 -17.21
CA ILE A 439 8.92 -3.32 -17.41
C ILE A 439 8.03 -3.31 -16.16
N GLN A 440 8.59 -3.45 -14.96
CA GLN A 440 7.81 -3.53 -13.72
C GLN A 440 7.18 -2.16 -13.42
N ALA A 441 7.95 -1.08 -13.58
CA ALA A 441 7.46 0.28 -13.41
C ALA A 441 6.39 0.64 -14.46
N ILE A 442 6.61 0.25 -15.72
CA ILE A 442 5.64 0.46 -16.81
C ILE A 442 4.33 -0.27 -16.51
N THR A 443 4.40 -1.56 -16.17
CA THR A 443 3.21 -2.37 -15.85
C THR A 443 2.48 -1.80 -14.63
N CYS A 444 3.20 -1.33 -13.60
CA CYS A 444 2.58 -0.73 -12.43
C CYS A 444 1.83 0.57 -12.78
N LEU A 445 2.40 1.46 -13.60
CA LEU A 445 1.67 2.68 -14.02
C LEU A 445 0.47 2.33 -14.91
N LEU A 446 0.63 1.40 -15.85
CA LEU A 446 -0.46 0.95 -16.70
C LEU A 446 -1.62 0.35 -15.90
N ALA A 447 -1.33 -0.39 -14.83
CA ALA A 447 -2.35 -0.89 -13.91
C ALA A 447 -3.13 0.27 -13.25
N ASN A 448 -2.44 1.30 -12.77
CA ASN A 448 -3.08 2.48 -12.19
C ASN A 448 -3.96 3.23 -13.22
N MET A 449 -3.45 3.42 -14.44
CA MET A 449 -4.21 4.05 -15.53
C MET A 449 -5.43 3.23 -15.94
N ALA A 450 -5.32 1.90 -15.96
CA ALA A 450 -6.43 1.01 -16.25
C ALA A 450 -7.50 1.04 -15.15
N ILE A 451 -7.10 1.15 -13.88
CA ILE A 451 -8.03 1.31 -12.75
C ILE A 451 -8.83 2.61 -12.94
N ASP A 452 -8.17 3.74 -13.16
CA ASP A 452 -8.84 5.03 -13.35
C ASP A 452 -9.76 5.01 -14.59
N ARG A 453 -9.31 4.39 -15.68
CA ARG A 453 -10.10 4.24 -16.91
C ARG A 453 -11.32 3.33 -16.72
N SER A 454 -11.22 2.29 -15.89
CA SER A 454 -12.36 1.39 -15.64
C SER A 454 -13.49 2.08 -14.87
N ILE A 455 -13.16 3.05 -14.00
CA ILE A 455 -14.12 3.85 -13.25
C ILE A 455 -14.68 5.01 -14.09
N CYS A 456 -13.83 5.68 -14.89
CA CYS A 456 -14.24 6.85 -15.67
C CYS A 456 -14.90 6.53 -17.03
N SER A 457 -14.63 5.34 -17.59
CA SER A 457 -15.14 4.89 -18.89
C SER A 457 -15.81 3.53 -18.75
N SER A 458 -15.07 2.43 -18.95
CA SER A 458 -15.56 1.07 -18.76
C SER A 458 -14.40 0.10 -18.54
N LEU A 459 -14.70 -1.08 -17.98
CA LEU A 459 -13.72 -2.16 -17.85
C LEU A 459 -13.21 -2.66 -19.22
N SER A 460 -14.08 -2.69 -20.24
CA SER A 460 -13.69 -3.07 -21.59
C SER A 460 -12.64 -2.10 -22.15
N ASP A 461 -12.90 -0.80 -22.05
CA ASP A 461 -11.96 0.23 -22.54
C ASP A 461 -10.62 0.17 -21.82
N ALA A 462 -10.62 -0.16 -20.52
CA ALA A 462 -9.40 -0.34 -19.75
C ALA A 462 -8.59 -1.55 -20.23
N ARG A 463 -9.25 -2.69 -20.50
CA ARG A 463 -8.60 -3.89 -21.05
C ARG A 463 -8.04 -3.63 -22.44
N ASP A 464 -8.81 -3.00 -23.32
CA ASP A 464 -8.38 -2.66 -24.67
C ASP A 464 -7.18 -1.70 -24.66
N ALA A 465 -7.18 -0.72 -23.74
CA ALA A 465 -6.04 0.19 -23.57
C ALA A 465 -4.75 -0.55 -23.13
N LEU A 466 -4.86 -1.55 -22.27
CA LEU A 466 -3.72 -2.38 -21.87
C LEU A 466 -3.15 -3.19 -23.04
N VAL A 467 -4.03 -3.81 -23.83
CA VAL A 467 -3.64 -4.57 -25.04
C VAL A 467 -2.99 -3.64 -26.06
N ASN A 468 -3.59 -2.48 -26.33
CA ASN A 468 -3.06 -1.50 -27.26
C ASN A 468 -1.70 -0.96 -26.82
N ALA A 469 -1.44 -0.80 -25.51
CA ALA A 469 -0.12 -0.41 -25.02
C ALA A 469 0.99 -1.39 -25.44
N VAL A 470 0.69 -2.71 -25.49
CA VAL A 470 1.63 -3.72 -26.00
C VAL A 470 1.77 -3.63 -27.51
N VAL A 471 0.65 -3.56 -28.23
CA VAL A 471 0.62 -3.49 -29.70
C VAL A 471 1.41 -2.27 -30.18
N ASP A 472 1.09 -1.08 -29.69
CA ASP A 472 1.73 0.19 -30.08
C ASP A 472 3.24 0.17 -29.79
N CYS A 473 3.63 -0.37 -28.62
CA CYS A 473 5.03 -0.48 -28.22
C CYS A 473 5.83 -1.39 -29.18
N LEU A 474 5.27 -2.56 -29.54
CA LEU A 474 5.94 -3.51 -30.42
C LEU A 474 5.93 -3.05 -31.88
N MET A 475 4.88 -2.36 -32.33
CA MET A 475 4.84 -1.72 -33.65
C MET A 475 5.90 -0.64 -33.77
N ALA A 476 6.05 0.21 -32.74
CA ALA A 476 7.09 1.25 -32.71
C ALA A 476 8.50 0.66 -32.75
N TYR A 477 8.74 -0.47 -32.07
CA TYR A 477 10.02 -1.19 -32.12
C TYR A 477 10.27 -1.78 -33.51
N ARG A 478 9.27 -2.46 -34.10
CA ARG A 478 9.37 -3.07 -35.43
C ARG A 478 9.69 -2.04 -36.51
N ALA A 479 9.06 -0.87 -36.46
CA ALA A 479 9.29 0.22 -37.41
C ALA A 479 10.73 0.77 -37.36
N ASN A 480 11.45 0.58 -36.25
CA ASN A 480 12.82 1.05 -36.05
C ASN A 480 13.88 -0.06 -36.11
N GLY A 481 13.48 -1.32 -36.31
CA GLY A 481 14.37 -2.47 -36.50
C GLY A 481 14.70 -2.73 -37.97
N SER A 482 15.72 -3.55 -38.24
CA SER A 482 16.14 -3.91 -39.60
C SER A 482 15.02 -4.53 -40.45
N ASN A 483 14.97 -4.22 -41.74
CA ASN A 483 13.98 -4.63 -42.78
C ASN A 483 13.83 -6.14 -43.04
N ILE A 484 14.37 -7.02 -42.18
CA ILE A 484 14.19 -8.46 -42.32
C ILE A 484 12.80 -8.78 -41.77
N GLN A 485 11.87 -9.25 -42.60
CA GLN A 485 10.58 -9.77 -42.14
C GLN A 485 10.81 -11.10 -41.41
N PRO A 486 10.78 -11.15 -40.07
CA PRO A 486 10.82 -12.42 -39.38
C PRO A 486 9.41 -13.00 -39.32
N SER A 487 9.31 -14.33 -39.31
CA SER A 487 8.04 -15.06 -39.20
C SER A 487 7.43 -15.04 -37.78
N GLY A 488 7.75 -14.03 -36.95
CA GLY A 488 7.32 -13.99 -35.55
C GLY A 488 7.33 -12.60 -34.90
N LEU A 489 6.86 -12.55 -33.65
CA LEU A 489 6.76 -11.33 -32.85
C LEU A 489 8.15 -10.90 -32.34
N ILE A 490 8.66 -9.77 -32.82
CA ILE A 490 9.93 -9.20 -32.34
C ILE A 490 9.66 -8.32 -31.13
N THR A 491 10.40 -8.54 -30.05
CA THR A 491 10.34 -7.71 -28.84
C THR A 491 11.75 -7.20 -28.46
N PRO A 492 11.91 -5.98 -27.92
CA PRO A 492 13.18 -5.56 -27.36
C PRO A 492 13.48 -6.37 -26.10
N ALA A 493 14.76 -6.66 -25.84
CA ALA A 493 15.18 -7.53 -24.76
C ALA A 493 14.62 -7.12 -23.38
N ALA A 494 14.57 -5.80 -23.10
CA ALA A 494 14.04 -5.23 -21.87
C ALA A 494 12.52 -5.40 -21.69
N LEU A 495 11.77 -5.53 -22.79
CA LEU A 495 10.30 -5.67 -22.80
C LEU A 495 9.84 -7.05 -23.28
N ARG A 496 10.71 -8.05 -23.30
CA ARG A 496 10.37 -9.41 -23.74
C ARG A 496 9.25 -10.06 -22.92
N LEU A 497 9.12 -9.68 -21.65
CA LEU A 497 8.04 -10.14 -20.77
C LEU A 497 6.83 -9.20 -20.76
N PHE A 498 6.83 -8.11 -21.54
CA PHE A 498 5.78 -7.09 -21.48
C PHE A 498 4.40 -7.64 -21.85
N PRO A 499 4.26 -8.45 -22.91
CA PRO A 499 2.99 -9.13 -23.19
C PRO A 499 2.53 -10.03 -22.03
N LEU A 500 3.45 -10.76 -21.38
CA LEU A 500 3.12 -11.63 -20.25
C LEU A 500 2.62 -10.82 -19.05
N TYR A 501 3.27 -9.71 -18.73
CA TYR A 501 2.87 -8.83 -17.62
C TYR A 501 1.49 -8.21 -17.88
N VAL A 502 1.20 -7.80 -19.12
CA VAL A 502 -0.12 -7.28 -19.49
C VAL A 502 -1.17 -8.37 -19.44
N LEU A 503 -0.88 -9.59 -19.91
CA LEU A 503 -1.78 -10.72 -19.75
C LEU A 503 -2.07 -11.01 -18.28
N ALA A 504 -1.05 -10.93 -17.42
CA ALA A 504 -1.20 -11.10 -15.99
C ALA A 504 -2.08 -10.00 -15.35
N LEU A 505 -2.00 -8.75 -15.82
CA LEU A 505 -2.91 -7.66 -15.41
C LEU A 505 -4.35 -7.86 -15.88
N LEU A 506 -4.54 -8.46 -17.06
CA LEU A 506 -5.86 -8.83 -17.58
C LEU A 506 -6.46 -10.02 -16.81
N LYS A 507 -5.61 -10.75 -16.07
CA LYS A 507 -5.93 -11.88 -15.19
C LYS A 507 -5.58 -11.55 -13.74
N GLN A 508 -5.35 -12.58 -12.91
CA GLN A 508 -4.91 -12.46 -11.52
C GLN A 508 -3.43 -12.85 -11.41
N VAL A 509 -2.62 -12.04 -10.72
CA VAL A 509 -1.15 -12.20 -10.66
C VAL A 509 -0.73 -13.12 -9.50
N GLY A 510 0.25 -14.00 -9.73
CA GLY A 510 0.95 -14.78 -8.69
C GLY A 510 2.39 -15.11 -9.07
N ALA A 511 3.17 -15.74 -8.19
CA ALA A 511 4.53 -16.23 -8.44
C ALA A 511 4.65 -17.68 -7.96
N LEU A 512 5.06 -18.62 -8.82
CA LEU A 512 5.10 -20.05 -8.51
C LEU A 512 6.53 -20.54 -8.27
N TYR A 513 6.77 -21.23 -7.16
CA TYR A 513 8.06 -21.78 -6.73
C TYR A 513 8.01 -23.32 -6.67
N ALA A 514 9.02 -23.98 -7.25
CA ALA A 514 9.16 -25.43 -7.21
C ALA A 514 9.83 -25.90 -5.91
N TYR A 515 9.04 -26.10 -4.85
CA TYR A 515 9.61 -26.39 -3.53
C TYR A 515 10.29 -27.77 -3.44
N THR A 516 9.89 -28.73 -4.26
CA THR A 516 10.56 -30.04 -4.36
C THR A 516 11.83 -30.04 -5.21
N GLN A 517 12.21 -28.91 -5.84
CA GLN A 517 13.39 -28.79 -6.70
C GLN A 517 14.37 -27.71 -6.19
N ILE A 518 14.65 -27.70 -4.88
CA ILE A 518 15.60 -26.76 -4.29
C ILE A 518 17.02 -27.07 -4.77
N GLN A 519 17.57 -26.19 -5.62
CA GLN A 519 18.92 -26.34 -6.16
C GLN A 519 19.95 -25.42 -5.48
N ALA A 520 19.49 -24.36 -4.78
CA ALA A 520 20.33 -23.37 -4.13
C ALA A 520 19.81 -23.01 -2.73
N ALA A 521 20.67 -22.41 -1.91
CA ALA A 521 20.31 -21.87 -0.60
C ALA A 521 21.14 -20.62 -0.27
N LEU A 522 20.55 -19.68 0.47
CA LEU A 522 21.22 -18.53 1.07
C LEU A 522 21.63 -18.88 2.51
N HIS A 523 22.83 -18.45 2.89
CA HIS A 523 23.30 -18.51 4.27
C HIS A 523 23.20 -17.11 4.87
N LEU A 524 22.18 -16.89 5.72
CA LEU A 524 21.93 -15.62 6.38
C LEU A 524 22.00 -15.83 7.89
N ASN A 525 22.98 -15.20 8.53
CA ASN A 525 23.36 -15.44 9.92
C ASN A 525 23.60 -16.95 10.17
N ASP A 526 22.85 -17.57 11.09
CA ASP A 526 22.91 -19.00 11.40
C ASP A 526 21.84 -19.84 10.68
N SER A 527 21.07 -19.25 9.75
CA SER A 527 19.96 -19.92 9.06
C SER A 527 20.28 -20.22 7.60
N VAL A 528 19.93 -21.43 7.16
CA VAL A 528 20.01 -21.86 5.75
C VAL A 528 18.63 -21.70 5.12
N ILE A 529 18.49 -20.71 4.25
CA ILE A 529 17.23 -20.38 3.57
C ILE A 529 17.26 -20.98 2.16
N PRO A 530 16.43 -21.98 1.83
CA PRO A 530 16.43 -22.55 0.49
C PRO A 530 15.95 -21.53 -0.55
N GLN A 531 16.41 -21.68 -1.79
CA GLN A 531 16.05 -20.86 -2.95
C GLN A 531 15.49 -21.76 -4.05
N PRO A 532 14.21 -22.20 -3.92
CA PRO A 532 13.56 -22.95 -4.99
C PRO A 532 13.45 -22.10 -6.26
N PRO A 533 13.58 -22.71 -7.45
CA PRO A 533 13.47 -21.97 -8.71
C PRO A 533 12.05 -21.43 -8.91
N LEU A 534 11.97 -20.23 -9.47
CA LEU A 534 10.73 -19.66 -9.99
C LEU A 534 10.32 -20.42 -11.27
N LEU A 535 9.05 -20.78 -11.35
CA LEU A 535 8.45 -21.49 -12.47
C LEU A 535 7.47 -20.59 -13.22
N GLN A 536 7.24 -20.93 -14.50
CA GLN A 536 6.13 -20.40 -15.29
C GLN A 536 4.78 -20.67 -14.60
N LEU A 537 3.84 -19.74 -14.76
CA LEU A 537 2.52 -19.79 -14.14
C LEU A 537 1.56 -20.61 -15.03
N THR A 538 1.88 -21.89 -15.19
CA THR A 538 1.11 -22.86 -15.98
C THR A 538 1.00 -24.19 -15.25
N ALA A 539 -0.14 -24.86 -15.41
CA ALA A 539 -0.39 -26.20 -14.91
C ALA A 539 0.62 -27.23 -15.47
N GLU A 540 1.24 -26.97 -16.62
CA GLU A 540 2.27 -27.84 -17.20
C GLU A 540 3.49 -28.02 -16.27
N LYS A 541 3.74 -27.09 -15.35
CA LYS A 541 4.83 -27.18 -14.37
C LYS A 541 4.45 -27.93 -13.09
N LEU A 542 3.17 -28.23 -12.90
CA LEU A 542 2.67 -28.91 -11.71
C LEU A 542 2.74 -30.42 -11.89
N THR A 543 3.71 -31.05 -11.25
CA THR A 543 3.82 -32.52 -11.24
C THR A 543 2.99 -33.12 -10.11
N ARG A 544 2.49 -34.34 -10.30
CA ARG A 544 1.72 -35.04 -9.25
C ARG A 544 2.58 -35.45 -8.04
N GLU A 545 3.88 -35.52 -8.23
CA GLU A 545 4.87 -35.90 -7.21
C GLU A 545 5.44 -34.70 -6.44
N GLY A 546 5.16 -33.48 -6.92
CA GLY A 546 5.73 -32.25 -6.38
C GLY A 546 4.88 -31.59 -5.30
N ALA A 547 5.53 -30.65 -4.60
CA ALA A 547 4.89 -29.63 -3.80
C ALA A 547 5.36 -28.26 -4.30
N PHE A 548 4.42 -27.33 -4.46
CA PHE A 548 4.67 -26.03 -5.10
C PHE A 548 4.11 -24.91 -4.25
N LEU A 549 4.93 -23.89 -3.98
CA LEU A 549 4.47 -22.70 -3.27
C LEU A 549 4.11 -21.64 -4.30
N MET A 550 2.87 -21.19 -4.33
CA MET A 550 2.44 -20.05 -5.11
C MET A 550 2.20 -18.85 -4.20
N ASP A 551 2.76 -17.72 -4.58
CA ASP A 551 2.76 -16.49 -3.83
C ASP A 551 2.07 -15.39 -4.64
N CYS A 552 0.87 -15.02 -4.22
CA CYS A 552 0.00 -14.07 -4.91
C CYS A 552 -0.03 -12.70 -4.22
N GLY A 553 0.96 -12.39 -3.38
CA GLY A 553 0.98 -11.13 -2.63
C GLY A 553 0.12 -11.18 -1.36
N SER A 554 -1.20 -11.18 -1.53
CA SER A 554 -2.20 -11.19 -0.43
C SER A 554 -2.63 -12.59 0.01
N VAL A 555 -2.30 -13.61 -0.77
CA VAL A 555 -2.58 -15.02 -0.50
C VAL A 555 -1.36 -15.85 -0.90
N MET A 556 -1.07 -16.90 -0.15
CA MET A 556 -0.05 -17.90 -0.47
C MET A 556 -0.68 -19.29 -0.45
N PHE A 557 -0.35 -20.09 -1.46
CA PHE A 557 -0.84 -21.46 -1.59
C PHE A 557 0.33 -22.44 -1.59
N LEU A 558 0.30 -23.45 -0.75
CA LEU A 558 1.15 -24.63 -0.88
C LEU A 558 0.34 -25.74 -1.55
N TRP A 559 0.55 -25.93 -2.85
CA TRP A 559 -0.05 -27.04 -3.60
C TRP A 559 0.70 -28.34 -3.32
N VAL A 560 -0.03 -29.37 -2.91
CA VAL A 560 0.51 -30.71 -2.66
C VAL A 560 -0.05 -31.67 -3.71
N GLY A 561 0.83 -32.22 -4.55
CA GLY A 561 0.43 -33.22 -5.55
C GLY A 561 -0.04 -34.54 -4.93
N LYS A 562 -0.97 -35.23 -5.60
CA LYS A 562 -1.56 -36.49 -5.11
C LYS A 562 -0.53 -37.59 -4.82
N CYS A 563 0.57 -37.62 -5.56
CA CYS A 563 1.67 -38.58 -5.42
C CYS A 563 2.89 -37.94 -4.74
N CYS A 564 2.72 -36.85 -3.98
CA CYS A 564 3.82 -36.17 -3.31
C CYS A 564 4.53 -37.13 -2.34
N ASN A 565 5.87 -37.03 -2.29
CA ASN A 565 6.71 -37.90 -1.48
C ASN A 565 6.27 -37.87 0.00
N GLU A 566 6.01 -39.05 0.59
CA GLU A 566 5.58 -39.20 1.98
C GLU A 566 6.56 -38.58 2.98
N THR A 567 7.85 -38.51 2.63
CA THR A 567 8.87 -37.82 3.43
C THR A 567 8.55 -36.33 3.56
N PHE A 568 8.11 -35.66 2.48
CA PHE A 568 7.69 -34.26 2.53
C PHE A 568 6.44 -34.11 3.39
N ILE A 569 5.46 -35.00 3.20
CA ILE A 569 4.19 -34.95 3.95
C ILE A 569 4.44 -35.14 5.46
N ARG A 570 5.27 -36.12 5.83
CA ARG A 570 5.61 -36.39 7.23
C ARG A 570 6.50 -35.30 7.82
N ASP A 571 7.59 -34.97 7.13
CA ASP A 571 8.64 -34.14 7.72
C ASP A 571 8.32 -32.65 7.59
N VAL A 572 7.48 -32.19 6.66
CA VAL A 572 7.07 -30.78 6.53
C VAL A 572 5.67 -30.54 7.06
N LEU A 573 4.70 -31.40 6.70
CA LEU A 573 3.28 -31.19 7.03
C LEU A 573 2.83 -31.95 8.28
N GLY A 574 3.61 -32.90 8.80
CA GLY A 574 3.33 -33.60 10.06
C GLY A 574 2.30 -34.72 9.95
N TYR A 575 1.98 -35.16 8.73
CA TYR A 575 0.98 -36.20 8.47
C TYR A 575 1.62 -37.45 7.85
N PRO A 576 1.11 -38.66 8.15
CA PRO A 576 1.72 -39.90 7.65
C PRO A 576 1.64 -40.06 6.13
N ASN A 577 0.59 -39.54 5.48
CA ASN A 577 0.39 -39.66 4.03
C ASN A 577 -0.59 -38.61 3.48
N TYR A 578 -0.69 -38.51 2.15
CA TYR A 578 -1.54 -37.53 1.46
C TYR A 578 -3.03 -37.63 1.83
N ALA A 579 -3.53 -38.84 2.07
CA ALA A 579 -4.93 -39.05 2.43
C ALA A 579 -5.27 -38.42 3.79
N SER A 580 -4.33 -38.48 4.74
CA SER A 580 -4.49 -37.91 6.09
C SER A 580 -4.38 -36.38 6.16
N LEU A 581 -3.99 -35.69 5.09
CA LEU A 581 -3.91 -34.23 5.06
C LEU A 581 -5.32 -33.59 5.20
N PRO A 582 -5.54 -32.67 6.15
CA PRO A 582 -6.77 -31.89 6.24
C PRO A 582 -6.97 -31.00 5.02
N SER A 583 -8.22 -30.82 4.59
CA SER A 583 -8.57 -29.94 3.45
C SER A 583 -8.51 -28.44 3.79
N ASN A 584 -8.46 -28.07 5.07
CA ASN A 584 -8.48 -26.69 5.57
C ASN A 584 -7.19 -26.31 6.33
N MET A 585 -6.07 -26.90 5.94
CA MET A 585 -4.77 -26.59 6.56
C MET A 585 -4.25 -25.23 6.06
N THR A 586 -3.81 -24.40 7.01
CA THR A 586 -3.61 -22.94 6.78
C THR A 586 -2.28 -22.43 7.33
N GLU A 587 -1.44 -23.34 7.83
CA GLU A 587 -0.10 -23.07 8.32
C GLU A 587 0.79 -24.29 8.10
N ILE A 588 2.10 -24.08 8.18
CA ILE A 588 3.09 -25.16 8.21
C ILE A 588 3.44 -25.45 9.67
N PRO A 589 3.28 -26.69 10.15
CA PRO A 589 3.50 -26.99 11.56
C PRO A 589 4.97 -26.82 11.96
N GLU A 590 5.17 -26.49 13.23
CA GLU A 590 6.50 -26.39 13.82
C GLU A 590 7.06 -27.77 14.19
N LEU A 591 7.57 -28.49 13.18
CA LEU A 591 8.22 -29.77 13.36
C LEU A 591 9.74 -29.62 13.55
N GLN A 592 10.31 -30.50 14.38
CA GLN A 592 11.75 -30.66 14.63
C GLN A 592 12.39 -31.50 13.53
N THR A 593 12.23 -31.07 12.27
CA THR A 593 12.87 -31.69 11.11
C THR A 593 13.56 -30.62 10.27
N MET A 594 14.66 -31.00 9.63
CA MET A 594 15.40 -30.09 8.74
C MET A 594 14.52 -29.59 7.57
N TYR A 595 13.62 -30.42 7.05
CA TYR A 595 12.73 -30.01 5.95
C TYR A 595 11.68 -28.99 6.41
N SER A 596 11.09 -29.17 7.58
CA SER A 596 10.09 -28.22 8.12
C SER A 596 10.75 -26.88 8.44
N GLU A 597 11.89 -26.89 9.13
CA GLU A 597 12.66 -25.68 9.46
C GLU A 597 13.03 -24.88 8.21
N ARG A 598 13.57 -25.53 7.17
CA ARG A 598 13.91 -24.88 5.90
C ARG A 598 12.68 -24.31 5.20
N THR A 599 11.54 -24.99 5.28
CA THR A 599 10.27 -24.51 4.69
C THR A 599 9.77 -23.27 5.39
N ARG A 600 9.74 -23.29 6.72
CA ARG A 600 9.35 -22.12 7.52
C ARG A 600 10.34 -20.97 7.35
N ALA A 601 11.65 -21.24 7.22
CA ALA A 601 12.66 -20.23 6.96
C ALA A 601 12.47 -19.55 5.60
N PHE A 602 12.18 -20.31 4.53
CA PHE A 602 11.88 -19.76 3.21
C PHE A 602 10.60 -18.92 3.19
N ILE A 603 9.52 -19.42 3.81
CA ILE A 603 8.28 -18.66 3.93
C ILE A 603 8.53 -17.38 4.74
N SER A 604 9.23 -17.47 5.87
CA SER A 604 9.57 -16.30 6.69
C SER A 604 10.37 -15.27 5.89
N TRP A 605 11.36 -15.71 5.12
CA TRP A 605 12.14 -14.85 4.24
C TRP A 605 11.29 -14.17 3.17
N LEU A 606 10.33 -14.87 2.54
CA LEU A 606 9.38 -14.26 1.61
C LEU A 606 8.49 -13.20 2.29
N LEU A 607 8.17 -13.39 3.57
CA LEU A 607 7.33 -12.50 4.36
C LEU A 607 8.08 -11.28 4.92
N GLU A 608 9.40 -11.37 5.18
CA GLU A 608 10.22 -10.29 5.74
C GLU A 608 10.20 -9.00 4.91
N SER A 609 10.10 -9.14 3.59
CA SER A 609 10.09 -8.01 2.66
C SER A 609 8.71 -7.38 2.45
N ARG A 610 7.66 -7.91 3.11
CA ARG A 610 6.27 -7.54 2.84
C ARG A 610 5.70 -6.56 3.86
N THR A 611 4.75 -5.78 3.35
CA THR A 611 3.87 -4.95 4.17
C THR A 611 2.76 -5.78 4.80
N PHE A 612 2.07 -6.58 3.99
CA PHE A 612 0.83 -7.25 4.37
C PHE A 612 1.09 -8.74 4.57
N HIS A 613 0.43 -9.31 5.56
CA HIS A 613 0.48 -10.74 5.78
C HIS A 613 -0.46 -11.44 4.78
N PRO A 614 0.00 -12.46 4.04
CA PRO A 614 -0.86 -13.21 3.16
C PRO A 614 -1.71 -14.21 3.95
N ALA A 615 -2.91 -14.47 3.46
CA ALA A 615 -3.65 -15.67 3.87
C ALA A 615 -2.92 -16.92 3.34
N PHE A 616 -2.56 -17.86 4.21
CA PHE A 616 -1.85 -19.07 3.80
C PHE A 616 -2.80 -20.27 3.70
N HIS A 617 -2.69 -21.03 2.62
CA HIS A 617 -3.53 -22.21 2.36
C HIS A 617 -2.68 -23.38 1.88
N VAL A 618 -2.85 -24.55 2.48
CA VAL A 618 -2.33 -25.81 1.92
C VAL A 618 -3.44 -26.44 1.08
N VAL A 619 -3.17 -26.61 -0.20
CA VAL A 619 -4.15 -27.04 -1.20
C VAL A 619 -3.82 -28.45 -1.66
N LYS A 620 -4.80 -29.34 -1.56
CA LYS A 620 -4.77 -30.69 -2.12
C LYS A 620 -5.22 -30.63 -3.59
N ASP A 621 -4.83 -31.62 -4.37
CA ASP A 621 -5.44 -31.92 -5.68
C ASP A 621 -6.86 -32.49 -5.49
N ASP A 622 -7.73 -31.71 -4.83
CA ASP A 622 -9.18 -31.91 -4.67
C ASP A 622 -9.96 -30.67 -5.17
N THR A 623 -11.24 -30.85 -5.49
CA THR A 623 -11.92 -30.00 -6.48
C THR A 623 -12.21 -28.57 -6.01
N SER A 624 -12.42 -28.32 -4.71
CA SER A 624 -12.94 -27.02 -4.22
C SER A 624 -11.86 -25.94 -4.12
N ALA A 625 -10.65 -26.27 -3.65
CA ALA A 625 -9.54 -25.32 -3.52
C ALA A 625 -8.74 -25.18 -4.82
N LYS A 626 -8.83 -26.17 -5.72
CA LYS A 626 -8.15 -26.19 -7.01
C LYS A 626 -8.50 -25.01 -7.92
N THR A 627 -9.78 -24.63 -8.00
CA THR A 627 -10.20 -23.48 -8.83
C THR A 627 -9.52 -22.19 -8.38
N SER A 628 -9.39 -21.98 -7.06
CA SER A 628 -8.76 -20.78 -6.49
C SER A 628 -7.25 -20.72 -6.73
N PHE A 629 -6.59 -21.88 -6.82
CA PHE A 629 -5.19 -21.95 -7.20
C PHE A 629 -5.00 -21.73 -8.71
N PHE A 630 -5.78 -22.42 -9.54
CA PHE A 630 -5.60 -22.45 -10.99
C PHE A 630 -5.93 -21.12 -11.67
N GLN A 631 -6.79 -20.27 -11.09
CA GLN A 631 -7.05 -18.91 -11.60
C GLN A 631 -5.80 -18.01 -11.63
N HIS A 632 -4.76 -18.32 -10.83
CA HIS A 632 -3.50 -17.59 -10.79
C HIS A 632 -2.45 -18.13 -11.79
N LEU A 633 -2.75 -19.22 -12.50
CA LEU A 633 -1.91 -19.75 -13.58
C LEU A 633 -2.14 -18.95 -14.87
N VAL A 634 -1.61 -17.72 -14.90
CA VAL A 634 -1.90 -16.72 -15.93
C VAL A 634 -1.51 -17.13 -17.34
N GLU A 635 -0.64 -18.11 -17.51
CA GLU A 635 -0.25 -18.59 -18.84
C GLU A 635 -1.27 -19.54 -19.46
N ASP A 636 -2.14 -20.13 -18.63
CA ASP A 636 -3.16 -21.09 -19.07
C ASP A 636 -4.43 -20.41 -19.57
N ARG A 637 -5.17 -21.12 -20.44
CA ARG A 637 -6.47 -20.66 -20.92
C ARG A 637 -7.50 -20.75 -19.79
N THR A 638 -8.34 -19.73 -19.67
CA THR A 638 -9.52 -19.74 -18.80
C THR A 638 -10.79 -19.51 -19.62
N GLU A 639 -11.97 -19.66 -19.02
CA GLU A 639 -13.24 -19.45 -19.72
C GLU A 639 -13.38 -18.04 -20.32
N SER A 640 -12.75 -17.04 -19.71
CA SER A 640 -12.91 -15.62 -20.07
C SER A 640 -11.63 -14.95 -20.59
N ALA A 641 -10.50 -15.66 -20.66
CA ALA A 641 -9.22 -15.08 -21.08
C ALA A 641 -8.30 -16.08 -21.80
N PHE A 642 -7.54 -15.55 -22.77
CA PHE A 642 -6.58 -16.28 -23.60
C PHE A 642 -5.48 -16.97 -22.78
N SER A 643 -4.95 -18.09 -23.28
CA SER A 643 -3.62 -18.56 -22.86
C SER A 643 -2.53 -17.56 -23.29
N TYR A 644 -1.31 -17.71 -22.78
CA TYR A 644 -0.21 -16.84 -23.19
C TYR A 644 0.09 -16.97 -24.69
N TYR A 645 0.05 -18.18 -25.23
CA TYR A 645 0.23 -18.42 -26.66
C TYR A 645 -0.87 -17.75 -27.50
N GLU A 646 -2.14 -17.93 -27.13
CA GLU A 646 -3.27 -17.29 -27.81
C GLU A 646 -3.20 -15.76 -27.74
N PHE A 647 -2.74 -15.22 -26.61
CA PHE A 647 -2.55 -13.78 -26.43
C PHE A 647 -1.45 -13.22 -27.36
N LEU A 648 -0.32 -13.92 -27.50
CA LEU A 648 0.72 -13.52 -28.45
C LEU A 648 0.23 -13.52 -29.91
N LEU A 649 -0.55 -14.54 -30.30
CA LEU A 649 -1.18 -14.57 -31.62
C LEU A 649 -2.17 -13.41 -31.80
N HIS A 650 -2.96 -13.09 -30.77
CA HIS A 650 -3.86 -11.94 -30.80
C HIS A 650 -3.10 -10.63 -31.01
N ILE A 651 -2.00 -10.39 -30.28
CA ILE A 651 -1.13 -9.22 -30.47
C ILE A 651 -0.57 -9.18 -31.88
N GLN A 652 -0.07 -10.31 -32.39
CA GLN A 652 0.47 -10.38 -33.76
C GLN A 652 -0.59 -10.05 -34.83
N GLN A 653 -1.83 -10.53 -34.65
CA GLN A 653 -2.94 -10.21 -35.53
C GLN A 653 -3.30 -8.72 -35.50
N GLN A 654 -3.32 -8.09 -34.32
CA GLN A 654 -3.58 -6.64 -34.19
C GLN A 654 -2.49 -5.80 -34.83
N MET A 655 -1.21 -6.20 -34.71
CA MET A 655 -0.08 -5.53 -35.36
C MET A 655 -0.06 -5.65 -36.90
N SER A 656 -0.85 -6.58 -37.45
CA SER A 656 -0.93 -6.82 -38.90
C SER A 656 -2.11 -6.09 -39.56
N LYS A 657 -3.01 -5.51 -38.76
CA LYS A 657 -4.05 -4.59 -39.21
C LYS A 657 -3.47 -3.19 -39.29
#